data_AF-A0A6L9SJ35-F1
#
_entry.id   AF-A0A6L9SJ35-F1
#
_cell.length_a   1.000
_cell.length_b   1.000
_cell.length_c   1.000
_cell.angle_alpha   90.00
_cell.angle_beta   90.00
_cell.angle_gamma   90.00
#
_symmetry.space_group_name_H-M   'P 1'
#
loop_
_entity.id
_entity.type
_entity.pdbx_description
1 polymer ?
#
loop_
_entity_poly.entity_id
_entity_poly.type
_entity_poly.pdbx_seq_one_letter_code
_entity_poly.pdbx_strand_id
1 'polypeptide(L)'
;MTSRTTTFDVLMATDGRFPGGTTASVVEEIEAQYRAGYRTGLLHLPSPVLGRPRRFAPKLQRILEEGKAELVLGVDRVEAGLLLARHPTVFIDLPHDLPRLEVEHVVLAVNQVAADERGVLPYYDVAHVHRQIERLVGQEATWAPIGPRVRQSLEQHAGSVPLLPWDWENVIDVTSWEVRRDGFVADRPVIGRHSRGHWSKWPDTKRDLLAAYPADPRYRVRILGGTDAPRDILDEIPPNWVDLPFNSVPAREFLATIDFFVYFHHPGLIEAFGRVVLEALSAGAVAIGPDYLKPLFGEACLYGTPADVRRYVDQLYGDWDAYAERSRAGVELARKRFSYETHIERIAKLIGDPSASADSGSVGRRPTAGAVGADGRAGQSRRASDGASEAAPIRATGARTLVVDLRRDTGGADLLPSVVQSAGAAAAPCVAVVPAWRTSEVPERVTTEDRRRGRSRSSRTADTGAEVLVETLPWVLAETSAAERHRYIRYRLDGLLAAHRPERIIVLDSGGRDARVVPDALGDAAARVLLVHRSTLSPPDPSGGRPSRVVQPARADDPEAEHLLQALQAGVPDEWTVSEFGARPRGRGPRRGRAARLRRKAPTWARMWARRTMSTVRRGRVRLLEKVAPTSGLMLFEVDEAELGLPVRAPVTHPAPDRLPIALLVVVGADVDAKQTLRALTERAQMTTAFRPVVLAPPSWVDEAAGYGVTLETVIPAPSWRSAYGGEWNEYLRRRVAETCRVIQPDTVVFTEHTVHPTGVADRAEAAPVQAVLDVMETAQTRRRA
;
A
#
# COMPACT_ATOMS: atom_id res chain seq x y z
N MET A 1 37.91 2.43 22.25
CA MET A 1 37.36 2.29 20.88
C MET A 1 37.40 3.67 20.25
N THR A 2 38.14 3.85 19.16
CA THR A 2 38.23 5.12 18.44
C THR A 2 36.90 5.36 17.72
N SER A 3 36.25 6.49 18.00
CA SER A 3 34.99 6.88 17.36
C SER A 3 35.18 7.03 15.84
N ARG A 4 34.32 6.39 15.04
CA ARG A 4 34.34 6.52 13.57
C ARG A 4 33.71 7.85 13.15
N THR A 5 34.54 8.77 12.68
CA THR A 5 34.13 10.07 12.15
C THR A 5 34.27 10.09 10.63
N THR A 6 33.32 10.69 9.93
CA THR A 6 33.43 11.00 8.49
C THR A 6 33.10 12.48 8.25
N THR A 7 33.71 13.07 7.23
CA THR A 7 33.60 14.50 6.93
C THR A 7 33.10 14.71 5.51
N PHE A 8 32.12 15.59 5.33
CA PHE A 8 31.57 15.97 4.03
C PHE A 8 31.55 17.49 3.88
N ASP A 9 31.56 18.01 2.66
CA ASP A 9 31.23 19.43 2.47
C ASP A 9 29.71 19.62 2.64
N VAL A 10 28.93 18.71 2.03
CA VAL A 10 27.48 18.72 2.06
C VAL A 10 26.95 17.38 2.56
N LEU A 11 26.13 17.41 3.61
CA LEU A 11 25.33 16.29 4.08
C LEU A 11 23.88 16.47 3.59
N MET A 12 23.50 15.72 2.57
CA MET A 12 22.12 15.64 2.10
C MET A 12 21.29 14.78 3.06
N ALA A 13 20.20 15.30 3.60
CA ALA A 13 19.30 14.53 4.47
C ALA A 13 17.90 14.37 3.85
N THR A 14 17.50 13.14 3.54
CA THR A 14 16.18 12.87 2.97
C THR A 14 15.76 11.40 3.10
N ASP A 15 14.51 11.09 2.73
CA ASP A 15 14.07 9.71 2.57
C ASP A 15 14.40 9.21 1.16
N GLY A 16 15.38 8.31 1.04
CA GLY A 16 15.80 7.75 -0.25
C GLY A 16 14.70 6.96 -0.99
N ARG A 17 13.57 6.68 -0.33
CA ARG A 17 12.42 5.94 -0.87
C ARG A 17 11.38 6.85 -1.52
N PHE A 18 11.50 8.18 -1.41
CA PHE A 18 10.53 9.09 -2.02
C PHE A 18 10.42 8.85 -3.54
N PRO A 19 9.21 8.86 -4.13
CA PRO A 19 9.05 8.71 -5.57
C PRO A 19 8.97 10.07 -6.29
N GLY A 20 9.46 10.12 -7.53
CA GLY A 20 9.21 11.24 -8.46
C GLY A 20 10.00 12.51 -8.17
N GLY A 21 9.31 13.66 -8.15
CA GLY A 21 9.91 15.00 -8.21
C GLY A 21 10.87 15.32 -7.05
N THR A 22 10.55 14.91 -5.82
CA THR A 22 11.42 15.10 -4.65
C THR A 22 12.79 14.47 -4.86
N THR A 23 12.81 13.20 -5.25
CA THR A 23 14.06 12.46 -5.49
C THR A 23 14.76 12.92 -6.75
N ALA A 24 14.03 13.34 -7.79
CA ALA A 24 14.63 13.96 -8.96
C ALA A 24 15.42 15.22 -8.58
N SER A 25 14.86 16.10 -7.74
CA SER A 25 15.58 17.29 -7.27
C SER A 25 16.81 16.95 -6.43
N VAL A 26 16.72 15.99 -5.51
CA VAL A 26 17.90 15.54 -4.72
C VAL A 26 19.01 15.01 -5.62
N VAL A 27 18.65 14.24 -6.66
CA VAL A 27 19.62 13.69 -7.61
C VAL A 27 20.32 14.80 -8.41
N GLU A 28 19.58 15.79 -8.89
CA GLU A 28 20.16 16.94 -9.63
C GLU A 28 21.09 17.78 -8.75
N GLU A 29 20.77 17.94 -7.46
CA GLU A 29 21.65 18.66 -6.52
C GLU A 29 22.93 17.91 -6.23
N ILE A 30 22.85 16.60 -5.97
CA ILE A 30 24.03 15.76 -5.75
C ILE A 30 24.91 15.73 -7.00
N GLU A 31 24.30 15.64 -8.19
CA GLU A 31 25.04 15.69 -9.46
C GLU A 31 25.77 17.03 -9.62
N ALA A 32 25.11 18.16 -9.32
CA ALA A 32 25.73 19.48 -9.36
C ALA A 32 26.90 19.57 -8.37
N GLN A 33 26.69 19.16 -7.11
CA GLN A 33 27.71 19.15 -6.05
C GLN A 33 28.93 18.32 -6.45
N TYR A 34 28.70 17.10 -6.96
CA TYR A 34 29.77 16.21 -7.43
C TYR A 34 30.57 16.83 -8.58
N ARG A 35 29.91 17.40 -9.59
CA ARG A 35 30.58 18.04 -10.74
C ARG A 35 31.42 19.25 -10.32
N ALA A 36 31.01 19.96 -9.27
CA ALA A 36 31.76 21.06 -8.70
C ALA A 36 32.88 20.63 -7.76
N GLY A 37 32.96 19.35 -7.39
CA GLY A 37 34.00 18.80 -6.53
C GLY A 37 33.65 18.71 -5.04
N TYR A 38 32.41 19.03 -4.64
CA TYR A 38 31.97 18.87 -3.25
C TYR A 38 31.82 17.40 -2.89
N ARG A 39 32.41 17.00 -1.76
CA ARG A 39 32.20 15.69 -1.17
C ARG A 39 30.84 15.65 -0.49
N THR A 40 29.94 14.81 -1.02
CA THR A 40 28.55 14.76 -0.57
C THR A 40 28.24 13.46 0.18
N GLY A 41 27.72 13.58 1.39
CA GLY A 41 27.14 12.47 2.16
C GLY A 41 25.62 12.43 2.02
N LEU A 42 25.02 11.25 2.08
CA LEU A 42 23.56 11.06 2.13
C LEU A 42 23.18 10.44 3.48
N LEU A 43 22.47 11.21 4.31
CA LEU A 43 21.81 10.72 5.51
C LEU A 43 20.37 10.30 5.18
N HIS A 44 20.10 9.01 5.28
CA HIS A 44 18.75 8.50 5.07
C HIS A 44 17.88 8.70 6.32
N LEU A 45 16.85 9.52 6.19
CA LEU A 45 15.85 9.76 7.23
C LEU A 45 14.48 9.22 6.77
N PRO A 46 14.04 8.05 7.28
CA PRO A 46 12.74 7.47 6.95
C PRO A 46 11.58 8.40 7.32
N SER A 47 10.83 8.88 6.34
CA SER A 47 9.62 9.64 6.62
C SER A 47 8.44 8.71 6.94
N PRO A 48 7.65 8.98 7.99
CA PRO A 48 6.48 8.18 8.35
C PRO A 48 5.40 8.21 7.26
N VAL A 49 5.43 9.19 6.35
CA VAL A 49 4.47 9.32 5.25
C VAL A 49 4.54 8.17 4.23
N LEU A 50 5.67 7.46 4.15
CA LEU A 50 5.83 6.29 3.27
C LEU A 50 5.49 4.96 3.95
N GLY A 51 5.35 4.96 5.29
CA GLY A 51 5.08 3.78 6.10
C GLY A 51 6.20 2.73 6.06
N ARG A 52 6.11 1.78 5.14
CA ARG A 52 6.93 0.55 5.11
C ARG A 52 8.36 0.73 4.57
N PRO A 53 9.29 -0.19 4.90
CA PRO A 53 10.56 -0.33 4.19
C PRO A 53 10.31 -0.51 2.69
N ARG A 54 10.93 0.35 1.88
CA ARG A 54 10.94 0.28 0.42
C ARG A 54 12.39 0.38 -0.03
N ARG A 55 12.68 -0.11 -1.23
CA ARG A 55 13.98 0.16 -1.86
C ARG A 55 14.12 1.66 -2.11
N PHE A 56 15.36 2.15 -2.12
CA PHE A 56 15.63 3.50 -2.59
C PHE A 56 15.15 3.67 -4.03
N ALA A 57 14.79 4.90 -4.38
CA ALA A 57 14.42 5.20 -5.75
C ALA A 57 15.58 4.87 -6.69
N PRO A 58 15.34 4.23 -7.85
CA PRO A 58 16.40 3.76 -8.74
C PRO A 58 17.41 4.84 -9.17
N LYS A 59 16.96 6.09 -9.34
CA LYS A 59 17.85 7.22 -9.68
C LYS A 59 18.83 7.56 -8.55
N LEU A 60 18.39 7.49 -7.30
CA LEU A 60 19.25 7.74 -6.14
C LEU A 60 20.20 6.57 -5.90
N GLN A 61 19.75 5.33 -6.12
CA GLN A 61 20.63 4.15 -6.09
C GLN A 61 21.79 4.32 -7.07
N ARG A 62 21.51 4.75 -8.30
CA ARG A 62 22.53 4.99 -9.31
C ARG A 62 23.55 6.06 -8.89
N ILE A 63 23.10 7.18 -8.32
CA ILE A 63 24.00 8.22 -7.79
C ILE A 63 24.96 7.66 -6.72
N LEU A 64 24.48 6.79 -5.84
CA LEU A 64 25.30 6.13 -4.81
C LEU A 64 26.27 5.11 -5.43
N GLU A 65 25.79 4.29 -6.38
CA GLU A 65 26.59 3.29 -7.09
C GLU A 65 27.72 3.93 -7.93
N GLU A 66 27.45 5.10 -8.52
CA GLU A 66 28.43 5.88 -9.29
C GLU A 66 29.43 6.64 -8.39
N GLY A 67 29.29 6.55 -7.06
CA GLY A 67 30.19 7.21 -6.10
C GLY A 67 30.05 8.73 -6.04
N LYS A 68 28.93 9.27 -6.54
CA LYS A 68 28.67 10.72 -6.57
C LYS A 68 28.21 11.26 -5.21
N ALA A 69 27.68 10.39 -4.37
CA ALA A 69 27.48 10.64 -2.94
C ALA A 69 27.74 9.35 -2.15
N GLU A 70 28.09 9.51 -0.88
CA GLU A 70 28.34 8.41 0.05
C GLU A 70 27.17 8.22 1.02
N LEU A 71 26.60 7.02 1.09
CA LEU A 71 25.55 6.73 2.08
C LEU A 71 26.17 6.64 3.48
N VAL A 72 25.68 7.46 4.42
CA VAL A 72 26.17 7.48 5.80
C VAL A 72 25.70 6.22 6.53
N LEU A 73 26.65 5.32 6.87
CA LEU A 73 26.38 4.06 7.55
C LEU A 73 27.43 3.75 8.62
N GLY A 74 26.98 3.32 9.80
CA GLY A 74 27.85 2.77 10.85
C GLY A 74 28.97 3.72 11.30
N VAL A 75 28.70 5.02 11.32
CA VAL A 75 29.59 6.05 11.85
C VAL A 75 29.01 6.60 13.15
N ASP A 76 29.89 7.00 14.07
CA ASP A 76 29.48 7.58 15.35
C ASP A 76 29.26 9.09 15.23
N ARG A 77 30.01 9.72 14.32
CA ARG A 77 30.04 11.18 14.11
C ARG A 77 30.14 11.53 12.63
N VAL A 78 29.42 12.57 12.23
CA VAL A 78 29.49 13.18 10.90
C VAL A 78 29.77 14.67 11.05
N GLU A 79 30.81 15.14 10.37
CA GLU A 79 31.13 16.55 10.26
C GLU A 79 30.76 17.05 8.87
N ALA A 80 30.06 18.19 8.77
CA ALA A 80 29.79 18.79 7.47
C ALA A 80 29.70 20.32 7.47
N GLY A 81 30.14 20.98 6.40
CA GLY A 81 29.90 22.42 6.24
C GLY A 81 28.40 22.73 6.17
N LEU A 82 27.64 21.94 5.40
CA LEU A 82 26.20 22.16 5.19
C LEU A 82 25.39 20.87 5.39
N LEU A 83 24.39 20.91 6.26
CA LEU A 83 23.26 19.98 6.22
C LEU A 83 22.16 20.55 5.31
N LEU A 84 21.99 19.95 4.13
CA LEU A 84 20.90 20.29 3.21
C LEU A 84 19.81 19.21 3.28
N ALA A 85 18.77 19.50 4.06
CA ALA A 85 17.67 18.58 4.24
C ALA A 85 16.55 18.83 3.22
N ARG A 86 15.95 17.75 2.71
CA ARG A 86 14.87 17.79 1.71
C ARG A 86 13.65 17.06 2.25
N HIS A 87 12.53 17.78 2.19
CA HIS A 87 11.18 17.36 2.61
C HIS A 87 10.96 17.40 4.14
N PRO A 88 10.09 18.29 4.66
CA PRO A 88 9.88 18.47 6.11
C PRO A 88 9.49 17.20 6.86
N THR A 89 8.76 16.30 6.20
CA THR A 89 8.20 15.10 6.85
C THR A 89 9.26 14.09 7.27
N VAL A 90 10.53 14.22 6.86
CA VAL A 90 11.61 13.34 7.33
C VAL A 90 12.00 13.62 8.79
N PHE A 91 11.56 14.76 9.33
CA PHE A 91 11.76 15.17 10.73
C PHE A 91 10.49 15.05 11.57
N ILE A 92 9.44 14.34 11.10
CA ILE A 92 8.27 14.08 11.93
C ILE A 92 8.62 13.10 13.05
N ASP A 93 9.33 12.04 12.69
CA ASP A 93 9.78 10.98 13.58
C ASP A 93 11.22 10.60 13.21
N LEU A 94 12.15 10.83 14.14
CA LEU A 94 13.58 10.62 13.90
C LEU A 94 14.00 9.23 14.40
N PRO A 95 14.81 8.48 13.63
CA PRO A 95 15.42 7.25 14.12
C PRO A 95 16.25 7.48 15.38
N HIS A 96 16.28 6.49 16.29
CA HIS A 96 17.02 6.58 17.54
C HIS A 96 18.55 6.48 17.38
N ASP A 97 19.03 5.80 16.35
CA ASP A 97 20.45 5.45 16.17
C ASP A 97 21.15 6.32 15.11
N LEU A 98 20.87 7.62 15.09
CA LEU A 98 21.54 8.56 14.19
C LEU A 98 22.94 8.93 14.71
N PRO A 99 23.92 9.15 13.81
CA PRO A 99 25.23 9.63 14.23
C PRO A 99 25.13 11.03 14.85
N ARG A 100 26.11 11.39 15.68
CA ARG A 100 26.26 12.78 16.13
C ARG A 100 26.59 13.65 14.92
N LEU A 101 25.77 14.67 14.69
CA LEU A 101 25.97 15.62 13.59
C LEU A 101 26.65 16.88 14.12
N GLU A 102 27.77 17.26 13.51
CA GLU A 102 28.46 18.53 13.74
C GLU A 102 28.52 19.27 12.42
N VAL A 103 27.61 20.24 12.25
CA VAL A 103 27.46 20.96 10.98
C VAL A 103 27.51 22.46 11.17
N GLU A 104 28.07 23.18 10.20
CA GLU A 104 28.20 24.65 10.31
C GLU A 104 26.90 25.37 9.92
N HIS A 105 26.19 24.86 8.91
CA HIS A 105 24.92 25.41 8.43
C HIS A 105 23.84 24.35 8.27
N VAL A 106 22.59 24.72 8.56
CA VAL A 106 21.42 23.84 8.41
C VAL A 106 20.35 24.51 7.54
N VAL A 107 20.07 23.92 6.38
CA VAL A 107 19.04 24.39 5.45
C VAL A 107 18.00 23.29 5.22
N LEU A 108 16.72 23.62 5.42
CA LEU A 108 15.60 22.76 5.05
C LEU A 108 14.95 23.27 3.76
N ALA A 109 15.22 22.59 2.64
CA ALA A 109 14.53 22.82 1.37
C ALA A 109 13.11 22.24 1.42
N VAL A 110 12.12 23.14 1.47
CA VAL A 110 10.71 22.80 1.73
C VAL A 110 9.99 22.47 0.42
N ASN A 111 9.83 21.17 0.15
CA ASN A 111 9.34 20.68 -1.15
C ASN A 111 7.81 20.68 -1.31
N GLN A 112 7.07 20.97 -0.24
CA GLN A 112 5.61 20.86 -0.19
C GLN A 112 5.05 21.96 0.72
N VAL A 113 3.86 22.46 0.41
CA VAL A 113 3.14 23.37 1.31
C VAL A 113 2.84 22.70 2.65
N ALA A 114 2.78 23.49 3.73
CA ALA A 114 2.46 22.97 5.07
C ALA A 114 1.02 22.45 5.16
N ALA A 115 0.09 23.09 4.46
CA ALA A 115 -1.31 22.68 4.35
C ALA A 115 -1.87 23.15 3.00
N ASP A 116 -2.93 22.50 2.53
CA ASP A 116 -3.77 22.99 1.44
C ASP A 116 -5.26 22.78 1.78
N GLU A 117 -6.17 23.33 0.97
CA GLU A 117 -7.62 23.23 1.19
C GLU A 117 -8.17 21.79 1.06
N ARG A 118 -7.38 20.86 0.51
CA ARG A 118 -7.72 19.43 0.41
C ARG A 118 -7.33 18.68 1.68
N GLY A 119 -6.30 19.14 2.38
CA GLY A 119 -5.84 18.57 3.64
C GLY A 119 -6.85 18.77 4.76
N VAL A 120 -7.30 17.67 5.37
CA VAL A 120 -8.12 17.72 6.60
C VAL A 120 -7.31 18.27 7.78
N LEU A 121 -5.99 18.10 7.73
CA LEU A 121 -4.98 18.63 8.64
C LEU A 121 -3.76 19.09 7.83
N PRO A 122 -2.89 19.94 8.41
CA PRO A 122 -1.59 20.22 7.83
C PRO A 122 -0.82 18.94 7.50
N TYR A 123 -0.13 18.93 6.35
CA TYR A 123 0.73 17.83 5.91
C TYR A 123 1.90 17.58 6.88
N TYR A 124 2.35 18.63 7.57
CA TYR A 124 3.31 18.57 8.66
C TYR A 124 3.13 19.77 9.60
N ASP A 125 3.53 19.61 10.85
CA ASP A 125 3.60 20.71 11.82
C ASP A 125 4.96 21.40 11.71
N VAL A 126 4.96 22.67 11.30
CA VAL A 126 6.17 23.48 11.07
C VAL A 126 7.01 23.60 12.34
N ALA A 127 6.39 23.88 13.49
CA ALA A 127 7.10 24.08 14.74
C ALA A 127 7.66 22.76 15.28
N HIS A 128 6.94 21.65 15.09
CA HIS A 128 7.45 20.32 15.44
C HIS A 128 8.67 19.95 14.60
N VAL A 129 8.59 20.10 13.27
CA VAL A 129 9.71 19.82 12.37
C VAL A 129 10.94 20.65 12.75
N HIS A 130 10.76 21.96 13.00
CA HIS A 130 11.87 22.83 13.37
C HIS A 130 12.55 22.38 14.68
N ARG A 131 11.78 22.07 15.72
CA ARG A 131 12.31 21.53 16.98
C ARG A 131 13.04 20.19 16.82
N GLN A 132 12.58 19.33 15.91
CA GLN A 132 13.23 18.04 15.68
C GLN A 132 14.60 18.21 15.00
N ILE A 133 14.71 19.16 14.07
CA ILE A 133 16.01 19.49 13.47
C ILE A 133 16.96 20.08 14.52
N GLU A 134 16.47 21.02 15.33
CA GLU A 134 17.26 21.63 16.41
C GLU A 134 17.73 20.59 17.44
N ARG A 135 16.87 19.62 17.78
CA ARG A 135 17.26 18.50 18.66
C ARG A 135 18.31 17.57 18.06
N LEU A 136 18.22 17.30 16.76
CA LEU A 136 19.15 16.42 16.06
C LEU A 136 20.54 17.04 15.91
N VAL A 137 20.58 18.34 15.60
CA VAL A 137 21.80 19.03 15.16
C VAL A 137 22.38 19.96 16.25
N GLY A 138 21.55 20.38 17.21
CA GLY A 138 21.90 21.39 18.21
C GLY A 138 21.85 22.83 17.70
N GLN A 139 21.31 23.07 16.50
CA GLN A 139 21.22 24.37 15.84
C GLN A 139 19.90 24.53 15.08
N GLU A 140 19.42 25.77 14.98
CA GLU A 140 18.20 26.09 14.25
C GLU A 140 18.37 25.88 12.73
N ALA A 141 17.36 25.29 12.09
CA ALA A 141 17.30 25.20 10.65
C ALA A 141 16.80 26.50 10.01
N THR A 142 17.45 26.95 8.95
CA THR A 142 16.88 27.97 8.06
C THR A 142 15.99 27.29 7.02
N TRP A 143 14.71 27.66 6.99
CA TRP A 143 13.72 27.11 6.07
C TRP A 143 13.79 27.81 4.72
N ALA A 144 13.87 27.01 3.67
CA ALA A 144 14.10 27.48 2.32
C ALA A 144 12.98 26.98 1.40
N PRO A 145 11.94 27.80 1.14
CA PRO A 145 10.83 27.41 0.26
C PRO A 145 11.35 27.11 -1.15
N ILE A 146 10.86 26.06 -1.82
CA ILE A 146 11.30 25.79 -3.20
C ILE A 146 10.69 26.71 -4.26
N GLY A 147 9.78 27.60 -3.86
CA GLY A 147 9.15 28.55 -4.74
C GLY A 147 8.04 29.37 -4.06
N PRO A 148 7.43 30.30 -4.81
CA PRO A 148 6.54 31.32 -4.24
C PRO A 148 5.31 30.75 -3.52
N ARG A 149 4.72 29.67 -4.04
CA ARG A 149 3.55 29.01 -3.42
C ARG A 149 3.89 28.39 -2.05
N VAL A 150 5.06 27.78 -1.93
CA VAL A 150 5.52 27.22 -0.66
C VAL A 150 5.87 28.34 0.31
N ARG A 151 6.53 29.40 -0.17
CA ARG A 151 6.82 30.59 0.65
C ARG A 151 5.54 31.18 1.23
N GLN A 152 4.52 31.40 0.39
CA GLN A 152 3.21 31.89 0.81
C GLN A 152 2.59 31.00 1.90
N SER A 153 2.67 29.67 1.75
CA SER A 153 2.15 28.74 2.76
C SER A 153 2.87 28.80 4.11
N LEU A 154 4.09 29.35 4.15
CA LEU A 154 4.91 29.51 5.35
C LEU A 154 4.84 30.92 5.95
N GLU A 155 4.19 31.88 5.29
CA GLU A 155 4.09 33.28 5.78
C GLU A 155 3.45 33.35 7.18
N GLN A 156 2.45 32.51 7.45
CA GLN A 156 1.81 32.40 8.77
C GLN A 156 2.77 31.92 9.87
N HIS A 157 3.91 31.36 9.48
CA HIS A 157 4.95 30.83 10.36
C HIS A 157 6.25 31.65 10.32
N ALA A 158 6.32 32.76 9.55
CA ALA A 158 7.54 33.54 9.35
C ALA A 158 8.14 34.14 10.64
N GLY A 159 7.35 34.27 11.71
CA GLY A 159 7.83 34.67 13.04
C GLY A 159 8.24 33.52 13.96
N SER A 160 8.05 32.27 13.53
CA SER A 160 8.30 31.05 14.33
C SER A 160 9.43 30.19 13.80
N VAL A 161 9.84 30.40 12.55
CA VAL A 161 10.98 29.72 11.93
C VAL A 161 11.78 30.70 11.07
N PRO A 162 13.12 30.63 11.05
CA PRO A 162 13.93 31.45 10.15
C PRO A 162 13.65 31.06 8.69
N LEU A 163 13.30 32.04 7.84
CA LEU A 163 13.12 31.83 6.40
C LEU A 163 14.29 32.42 5.61
N LEU A 164 14.80 31.70 4.60
CA LEU A 164 15.73 32.31 3.66
C LEU A 164 15.06 33.48 2.91
N PRO A 165 15.80 34.57 2.65
CA PRO A 165 15.27 35.73 1.93
C PRO A 165 14.98 35.44 0.44
N TRP A 166 15.44 34.30 -0.07
CA TRP A 166 15.23 33.82 -1.44
C TRP A 166 14.80 32.34 -1.44
N ASP A 167 14.24 31.86 -2.56
CA ASP A 167 13.68 30.51 -2.70
C ASP A 167 14.73 29.46 -3.11
N TRP A 168 14.72 28.29 -2.47
CA TRP A 168 15.55 27.14 -2.83
C TRP A 168 15.01 26.39 -4.04
N GLU A 169 15.00 27.08 -5.17
CA GLU A 169 14.45 26.58 -6.41
C GLU A 169 15.16 25.30 -6.88
N ASN A 170 14.38 24.40 -7.48
CA ASN A 170 14.91 23.16 -8.02
C ASN A 170 15.80 23.45 -9.23
N VAL A 171 16.83 22.63 -9.40
CA VAL A 171 17.78 22.75 -10.51
C VAL A 171 17.68 21.60 -11.49
N ILE A 172 18.28 21.85 -12.66
CA ILE A 172 18.30 20.96 -13.81
C ILE A 172 19.59 21.16 -14.59
N ASP A 173 20.15 20.08 -15.14
CA ASP A 173 21.25 20.14 -16.10
C ASP A 173 20.75 20.68 -17.46
N VAL A 174 20.65 22.00 -17.58
CA VAL A 174 20.12 22.68 -18.76
C VAL A 174 20.80 22.21 -20.05
N THR A 175 22.13 22.05 -20.03
CA THR A 175 22.91 21.57 -21.18
C THR A 175 22.46 20.18 -21.63
N SER A 176 22.22 19.27 -20.68
CA SER A 176 21.71 17.93 -21.03
C SER A 176 20.27 17.94 -21.51
N TRP A 177 19.44 18.91 -21.10
CA TRP A 177 18.02 19.00 -21.47
C TRP A 177 17.78 19.77 -22.77
N GLU A 178 18.67 20.69 -23.14
CA GLU A 178 18.51 21.55 -24.30
C GLU A 178 18.32 20.73 -25.58
N VAL A 179 17.34 21.16 -26.38
CA VAL A 179 17.04 20.62 -27.71
C VAL A 179 17.09 21.78 -28.68
N ARG A 180 17.93 21.65 -29.71
CA ARG A 180 18.07 22.66 -30.76
C ARG A 180 16.75 22.81 -31.53
N ARG A 181 16.28 24.05 -31.68
CA ARG A 181 15.05 24.41 -32.41
C ARG A 181 15.40 25.21 -33.67
N ASP A 182 15.42 24.53 -34.83
CA ASP A 182 15.68 25.14 -36.14
C ASP A 182 14.41 25.33 -36.99
N GLY A 183 13.27 24.83 -36.51
CA GLY A 183 11.95 24.94 -37.12
C GLY A 183 10.88 24.30 -36.22
N PHE A 184 9.61 24.40 -36.62
CA PHE A 184 8.54 23.65 -35.97
C PHE A 184 8.71 22.15 -36.17
N VAL A 185 8.23 21.37 -35.21
CA VAL A 185 8.37 19.90 -35.20
C VAL A 185 7.62 19.24 -36.36
N ALA A 186 6.54 19.84 -36.84
CA ALA A 186 5.70 19.29 -37.90
C ALA A 186 5.03 20.38 -38.76
N ASP A 187 4.33 19.92 -39.80
CA ASP A 187 3.46 20.68 -40.72
C ASP A 187 2.21 21.30 -40.05
N ARG A 188 2.02 21.01 -38.77
CA ARG A 188 0.96 21.58 -37.93
C ARG A 188 1.44 21.69 -36.48
N PRO A 189 0.86 22.60 -35.67
CA PRO A 189 1.32 22.82 -34.30
C PRO A 189 1.19 21.55 -33.44
N VAL A 190 2.27 21.20 -32.74
CA VAL A 190 2.30 20.06 -31.81
C VAL A 190 2.20 20.55 -30.38
N ILE A 191 1.04 20.35 -29.77
CA ILE A 191 0.75 20.64 -28.36
C ILE A 191 1.10 19.41 -27.53
N GLY A 192 1.90 19.61 -26.49
CA GLY A 192 2.40 18.56 -25.63
C GLY A 192 2.09 18.77 -24.16
N ARG A 193 2.00 17.67 -23.42
CA ARG A 193 1.99 17.64 -21.96
C ARG A 193 2.76 16.43 -21.47
N HIS A 194 3.52 16.59 -20.40
CA HIS A 194 4.03 15.46 -19.64
C HIS A 194 3.83 15.66 -18.15
N SER A 195 3.26 14.64 -17.49
CA SER A 195 2.98 14.60 -16.05
C SER A 195 2.46 13.21 -15.70
N ARG A 196 2.23 12.92 -14.41
CA ARG A 196 1.49 11.71 -14.02
C ARG A 196 0.04 11.79 -14.56
N GLY A 197 -0.49 10.67 -15.05
CA GLY A 197 -1.86 10.56 -15.58
C GLY A 197 -2.98 10.75 -14.55
N HIS A 198 -2.65 10.92 -13.27
CA HIS A 198 -3.59 11.13 -12.16
C HIS A 198 -4.54 12.33 -12.40
N TRP A 199 -5.83 12.17 -12.09
CA TRP A 199 -6.89 13.17 -12.34
C TRP A 199 -6.55 14.57 -11.80
N SER A 200 -5.93 14.67 -10.62
CA SER A 200 -5.59 15.97 -10.03
C SER A 200 -4.60 16.79 -10.86
N LYS A 201 -3.89 16.17 -11.80
CA LYS A 201 -2.98 16.84 -12.72
C LYS A 201 -3.69 17.37 -13.97
N TRP A 202 -4.97 17.09 -14.18
CA TRP A 202 -5.76 17.51 -15.34
C TRP A 202 -6.82 18.54 -14.97
N PRO A 203 -7.25 19.42 -15.91
CA PRO A 203 -8.48 20.18 -15.74
C PRO A 203 -9.65 19.24 -15.42
N ASP A 204 -10.61 19.71 -14.62
CA ASP A 204 -11.71 18.93 -14.08
C ASP A 204 -12.99 19.00 -14.92
N THR A 205 -12.99 19.81 -15.99
CA THR A 205 -14.15 19.95 -16.89
C THR A 205 -13.78 19.61 -18.34
N LYS A 206 -14.73 19.01 -19.06
CA LYS A 206 -14.64 18.73 -20.51
C LYS A 206 -14.31 19.99 -21.32
N ARG A 207 -14.93 21.12 -20.95
CA ARG A 207 -14.71 22.43 -21.58
C ARG A 207 -13.25 22.84 -21.48
N ASP A 208 -12.70 22.85 -20.26
CA ASP A 208 -11.35 23.35 -20.02
C ASP A 208 -10.29 22.37 -20.54
N LEU A 209 -10.56 21.07 -20.47
CA LEU A 209 -9.69 20.04 -21.04
C LEU A 209 -9.58 20.15 -22.56
N LEU A 210 -10.70 20.31 -23.29
CA LEU A 210 -10.68 20.51 -24.75
C LEU A 210 -10.21 21.90 -25.18
N ALA A 211 -10.30 22.89 -24.30
CA ALA A 211 -9.73 24.21 -24.54
C ALA A 211 -8.19 24.16 -24.48
N ALA A 212 -7.64 23.47 -23.47
CA ALA A 212 -6.20 23.27 -23.33
C ALA A 212 -5.62 22.31 -24.37
N TYR A 213 -6.36 21.26 -24.73
CA TYR A 213 -5.95 20.23 -25.68
C TYR A 213 -7.04 20.05 -26.75
N PRO A 214 -6.96 20.73 -27.89
CA PRO A 214 -8.03 20.72 -28.89
C PRO A 214 -8.24 19.34 -29.54
N ALA A 215 -9.50 19.00 -29.80
CA ALA A 215 -9.89 17.87 -30.67
C ALA A 215 -9.82 18.22 -32.18
N ASP A 216 -9.48 19.47 -32.50
CA ASP A 216 -9.41 19.98 -33.86
C ASP A 216 -8.18 19.38 -34.60
N PRO A 217 -8.37 18.73 -35.76
CA PRO A 217 -7.29 18.05 -36.50
C PRO A 217 -6.19 18.99 -37.04
N ARG A 218 -6.41 20.32 -36.99
CA ARG A 218 -5.37 21.33 -37.23
C ARG A 218 -4.23 21.24 -36.21
N TYR A 219 -4.43 20.63 -35.04
CA TYR A 219 -3.39 20.45 -34.02
C TYR A 219 -3.05 18.97 -33.86
N ARG A 220 -1.79 18.66 -33.55
CA ARG A 220 -1.42 17.36 -32.97
C ARG A 220 -1.30 17.53 -31.46
N VAL A 221 -1.93 16.66 -30.68
CA VAL A 221 -1.79 16.64 -29.24
C VAL A 221 -0.97 15.41 -28.84
N ARG A 222 0.05 15.58 -28.01
CA ARG A 222 0.88 14.48 -27.51
C ARG A 222 0.90 14.50 -25.98
N ILE A 223 0.60 13.38 -25.36
CA ILE A 223 0.50 13.26 -23.90
C ILE A 223 1.47 12.19 -23.43
N LEU A 224 2.49 12.55 -22.65
CA LEU A 224 3.35 11.62 -21.93
C LEU A 224 2.89 11.53 -20.46
N GLY A 225 2.22 10.44 -20.12
CA GLY A 225 1.64 10.28 -18.79
C GLY A 225 0.39 9.43 -18.70
N GLY A 226 -0.21 9.04 -19.83
CA GLY A 226 -1.51 8.39 -19.90
C GLY A 226 -2.67 9.37 -20.10
N THR A 227 -3.68 8.96 -20.87
CA THR A 227 -4.93 9.72 -21.10
C THR A 227 -6.14 9.18 -20.33
N ASP A 228 -5.94 8.31 -19.34
CA ASP A 228 -7.04 7.68 -18.58
C ASP A 228 -7.98 8.71 -17.92
N ALA A 229 -7.44 9.64 -17.12
CA ALA A 229 -8.27 10.67 -16.49
C ALA A 229 -9.00 11.60 -17.50
N PRO A 230 -8.35 12.08 -18.59
CA PRO A 230 -9.05 12.75 -19.68
C PRO A 230 -10.17 11.92 -20.30
N ARG A 231 -9.96 10.61 -20.46
CA ARG A 231 -10.94 9.71 -21.06
C ARG A 231 -12.21 9.63 -20.22
N ASP A 232 -12.07 9.65 -18.90
CA ASP A 232 -13.20 9.70 -17.96
C ASP A 232 -14.01 11.01 -18.06
N ILE A 233 -13.37 12.11 -18.48
CA ILE A 233 -14.01 13.44 -18.63
C ILE A 233 -14.60 13.64 -20.03
N LEU A 234 -13.95 13.10 -21.07
CA LEU A 234 -14.30 13.35 -22.48
C LEU A 234 -15.20 12.28 -23.10
N ASP A 235 -15.39 11.15 -22.44
CA ASP A 235 -16.01 9.90 -22.94
C ASP A 235 -15.15 9.19 -24.01
N GLU A 236 -14.58 9.95 -24.94
CA GLU A 236 -13.66 9.47 -25.98
C GLU A 236 -12.47 10.42 -26.14
N ILE A 237 -11.29 9.84 -26.37
CA ILE A 237 -10.08 10.62 -26.64
C ILE A 237 -10.07 11.00 -28.12
N PRO A 238 -9.89 12.29 -28.47
CA PRO A 238 -9.87 12.73 -29.86
C PRO A 238 -8.80 12.02 -30.70
N PRO A 239 -9.06 11.73 -31.99
CA PRO A 239 -8.15 10.94 -32.83
C PRO A 239 -6.82 11.65 -33.15
N ASN A 240 -6.75 12.97 -32.94
CA ASN A 240 -5.52 13.76 -33.10
C ASN A 240 -4.64 13.76 -31.83
N TRP A 241 -5.03 13.05 -30.77
CA TRP A 241 -4.26 12.87 -29.56
C TRP A 241 -3.44 11.58 -29.59
N VAL A 242 -2.16 11.69 -29.22
CA VAL A 242 -1.24 10.56 -29.04
C VAL A 242 -1.05 10.32 -27.56
N ASP A 243 -1.49 9.15 -27.09
CA ASP A 243 -1.31 8.71 -25.71
C ASP A 243 -0.02 7.89 -25.56
N LEU A 244 0.90 8.38 -24.72
CA LEU A 244 2.11 7.68 -24.32
C LEU A 244 2.02 7.39 -22.81
N PRO A 245 2.17 6.11 -22.39
CA PRO A 245 2.16 5.75 -20.97
C PRO A 245 3.23 6.51 -20.18
N PHE A 246 3.00 6.71 -18.88
CA PHE A 246 3.93 7.40 -18.00
C PHE A 246 5.32 6.73 -18.01
N ASN A 247 6.38 7.52 -18.20
CA ASN A 247 7.77 7.07 -18.34
C ASN A 247 8.04 6.06 -19.48
N SER A 248 7.16 5.97 -20.48
CA SER A 248 7.41 5.13 -21.67
C SER A 248 8.53 5.65 -22.56
N VAL A 249 8.78 6.96 -22.52
CA VAL A 249 9.84 7.66 -23.25
C VAL A 249 10.54 8.62 -22.27
N PRO A 250 11.88 8.80 -22.35
CA PRO A 250 12.56 9.85 -21.60
C PRO A 250 11.92 11.24 -21.84
N ALA A 251 11.68 11.99 -20.77
CA ALA A 251 10.95 13.26 -20.85
C ALA A 251 11.59 14.26 -21.83
N ARG A 252 12.92 14.36 -21.85
CA ARG A 252 13.66 15.17 -22.83
C ARG A 252 13.36 14.77 -24.28
N GLU A 253 13.40 13.48 -24.59
CA GLU A 253 13.11 12.97 -25.94
C GLU A 253 11.66 13.26 -26.34
N PHE A 254 10.72 13.16 -25.40
CA PHE A 254 9.34 13.57 -25.65
C PHE A 254 9.24 15.09 -25.90
N LEU A 255 9.89 15.93 -25.10
CA LEU A 255 9.85 17.38 -25.24
C LEU A 255 10.48 17.86 -26.56
N ALA A 256 11.45 17.11 -27.11
CA ALA A 256 12.00 17.36 -28.44
C ALA A 256 10.96 17.20 -29.57
N THR A 257 9.84 16.55 -29.28
CA THR A 257 8.82 16.20 -30.27
C THR A 257 7.54 17.02 -30.18
N ILE A 258 7.57 18.12 -29.43
CA ILE A 258 6.46 19.07 -29.27
C ILE A 258 6.97 20.50 -29.50
N ASP A 259 6.09 21.39 -29.93
CA ASP A 259 6.37 22.83 -30.07
C ASP A 259 5.95 23.59 -28.81
N PHE A 260 4.75 23.28 -28.31
CA PHE A 260 4.11 23.98 -27.21
C PHE A 260 3.87 23.03 -26.04
N PHE A 261 4.36 23.38 -24.85
CA PHE A 261 4.09 22.64 -23.64
C PHE A 261 2.94 23.28 -22.88
N VAL A 262 1.81 22.58 -22.74
CA VAL A 262 0.64 23.09 -22.04
C VAL A 262 0.56 22.45 -20.65
N TYR A 263 0.38 23.28 -19.63
CA TYR A 263 0.28 22.84 -18.24
C TYR A 263 -0.90 23.50 -17.53
N PHE A 264 -2.01 22.76 -17.45
CA PHE A 264 -3.16 23.07 -16.60
C PHE A 264 -3.52 21.82 -15.79
N HIS A 265 -3.96 22.02 -14.55
CA HIS A 265 -4.29 20.95 -13.62
C HIS A 265 -5.60 21.26 -12.90
N HIS A 266 -6.05 20.33 -12.06
CA HIS A 266 -7.29 20.46 -11.33
C HIS A 266 -7.23 21.68 -10.41
N PRO A 267 -8.30 22.50 -10.29
CA PRO A 267 -8.27 23.76 -9.52
C PRO A 267 -7.83 23.58 -8.05
N GLY A 268 -8.30 22.52 -7.37
CA GLY A 268 -7.86 22.25 -6.01
C GLY A 268 -6.39 21.81 -5.83
N LEU A 269 -5.59 21.58 -6.89
CA LEU A 269 -4.20 21.15 -6.74
C LEU A 269 -3.32 22.37 -6.53
N ILE A 270 -2.55 22.38 -5.44
CA ILE A 270 -1.43 23.32 -5.31
C ILE A 270 -0.19 22.66 -5.91
N GLU A 271 0.19 23.12 -7.11
CA GLU A 271 1.49 22.78 -7.68
C GLU A 271 2.58 23.60 -6.98
N ALA A 272 3.43 22.92 -6.21
CA ALA A 272 4.42 23.57 -5.35
C ALA A 272 5.53 24.28 -6.14
N PHE A 273 5.88 23.76 -7.32
CA PHE A 273 6.96 24.31 -8.15
C PHE A 273 6.64 24.30 -9.65
N GLY A 274 6.24 23.15 -10.20
CA GLY A 274 6.08 23.00 -11.66
C GLY A 274 7.35 22.53 -12.36
N ARG A 275 7.98 21.46 -11.85
CA ARG A 275 9.20 20.86 -12.43
C ARG A 275 9.04 20.51 -13.91
N VAL A 276 7.87 20.02 -14.33
CA VAL A 276 7.59 19.69 -15.74
C VAL A 276 7.58 20.91 -16.66
N VAL A 277 7.28 22.10 -16.12
CA VAL A 277 7.37 23.38 -16.86
C VAL A 277 8.84 23.79 -17.01
N LEU A 278 9.64 23.66 -15.95
CA LEU A 278 11.09 23.88 -16.02
C LEU A 278 11.74 22.94 -17.04
N GLU A 279 11.38 21.67 -17.04
CA GLU A 279 11.87 20.67 -18.00
C GLU A 279 11.52 21.06 -19.44
N ALA A 280 10.29 21.54 -19.69
CA ALA A 280 9.86 22.03 -21.00
C ALA A 280 10.62 23.28 -21.48
N LEU A 281 10.79 24.27 -20.60
CA LEU A 281 11.58 25.47 -20.89
C LEU A 281 13.04 25.13 -21.19
N SER A 282 13.62 24.23 -20.42
CA SER A 282 15.01 23.77 -20.59
C SER A 282 15.20 23.05 -21.93
N ALA A 283 14.19 22.33 -22.41
CA ALA A 283 14.19 21.68 -23.72
C ALA A 283 13.82 22.63 -24.88
N GLY A 284 13.60 23.92 -24.61
CA GLY A 284 13.24 24.91 -25.63
C GLY A 284 11.81 24.81 -26.16
N ALA A 285 10.91 24.09 -25.49
CA ALA A 285 9.48 24.14 -25.82
C ALA A 285 8.86 25.41 -25.22
N VAL A 286 7.93 26.05 -25.94
CA VAL A 286 7.23 27.23 -25.42
C VAL A 286 6.14 26.79 -24.45
N ALA A 287 6.27 27.18 -23.18
CA ALA A 287 5.34 26.78 -22.12
C ALA A 287 4.14 27.72 -22.01
N ILE A 288 2.94 27.14 -21.87
CA ILE A 288 1.66 27.82 -21.65
C ILE A 288 1.04 27.28 -20.37
N GLY A 289 0.72 28.14 -19.40
CA GLY A 289 0.20 27.70 -18.12
C GLY A 289 -0.55 28.77 -17.32
N PRO A 290 -0.96 28.48 -16.08
CA PRO A 290 -1.72 29.39 -15.24
C PRO A 290 -0.87 30.54 -14.67
N ASP A 291 -1.50 31.69 -14.43
CA ASP A 291 -0.86 32.93 -13.98
C ASP A 291 -0.03 32.80 -12.69
N TYR A 292 -0.36 31.86 -11.81
CA TYR A 292 0.39 31.68 -10.56
C TYR A 292 1.83 31.21 -10.78
N LEU A 293 2.17 30.72 -11.97
CA LEU A 293 3.53 30.35 -12.36
C LEU A 293 4.37 31.56 -12.78
N LYS A 294 3.75 32.74 -13.01
CA LYS A 294 4.43 33.96 -13.43
C LYS A 294 5.51 34.44 -12.44
N PRO A 295 5.29 34.43 -11.11
CA PRO A 295 6.35 34.77 -10.16
C PRO A 295 7.58 33.84 -10.24
N LEU A 296 7.40 32.59 -10.70
CA LEU A 296 8.49 31.62 -10.82
C LEU A 296 9.20 31.70 -12.19
N PHE A 297 8.45 31.84 -13.29
CA PHE A 297 9.02 31.78 -14.65
C PHE A 297 9.06 33.13 -15.39
N GLY A 298 8.66 34.24 -14.76
CA GLY A 298 8.77 35.58 -15.33
C GLY A 298 7.98 35.72 -16.62
N GLU A 299 8.61 36.24 -17.68
CA GLU A 299 7.99 36.40 -19.01
C GLU A 299 8.34 35.25 -19.98
N ALA A 300 9.01 34.19 -19.50
CA ALA A 300 9.44 33.07 -20.34
C ALA A 300 8.29 32.14 -20.74
N CYS A 301 7.20 32.11 -19.97
CA CYS A 301 5.98 31.38 -20.33
C CYS A 301 4.89 32.32 -20.81
N LEU A 302 3.89 31.74 -21.47
CA LEU A 302 2.62 32.38 -21.74
C LEU A 302 1.62 32.02 -20.64
N TYR A 303 0.91 33.02 -20.12
CA TYR A 303 -0.03 32.83 -19.02
C TYR A 303 -1.47 33.12 -19.44
N GLY A 304 -2.41 32.39 -18.85
CA GLY A 304 -3.84 32.62 -19.02
C GLY A 304 -4.66 31.42 -18.60
N THR A 305 -5.82 31.26 -19.23
CA THR A 305 -6.74 30.15 -19.00
C THR A 305 -6.59 29.08 -20.08
N PRO A 306 -7.18 27.88 -19.89
CA PRO A 306 -7.28 26.90 -20.96
C PRO A 306 -7.84 27.44 -22.28
N ALA A 307 -8.75 28.43 -22.23
CA ALA A 307 -9.34 29.05 -23.42
C ALA A 307 -8.34 29.85 -24.27
N ASP A 308 -7.24 30.32 -23.67
CA ASP A 308 -6.22 31.12 -24.34
C ASP A 308 -5.23 30.28 -25.17
N VAL A 309 -5.15 28.96 -24.93
CA VAL A 309 -4.13 28.10 -25.52
C VAL A 309 -4.13 28.16 -27.03
N ARG A 310 -5.29 28.00 -27.68
CA ARG A 310 -5.39 28.05 -29.15
C ARG A 310 -4.93 29.39 -29.72
N ARG A 311 -5.29 30.51 -29.09
CA ARG A 311 -4.87 31.84 -29.52
C ARG A 311 -3.34 31.97 -29.48
N TYR A 312 -2.71 31.54 -28.39
CA TYR A 312 -1.26 31.57 -28.25
C TYR A 312 -0.54 30.66 -29.24
N VAL A 313 -1.03 29.43 -29.41
CA VAL A 313 -0.49 28.45 -30.36
C VAL A 313 -0.59 28.98 -31.79
N ASP A 314 -1.76 29.46 -32.21
CA ASP A 314 -1.97 29.95 -33.57
C ASP A 314 -1.11 31.19 -33.88
N GLN A 315 -0.99 32.12 -32.92
CA GLN A 315 -0.15 33.31 -33.06
C GLN A 315 1.33 32.95 -33.24
N LEU A 316 1.88 32.09 -32.38
CA LEU A 316 3.29 31.72 -32.45
C LEU A 316 3.61 30.74 -33.57
N TYR A 317 2.69 29.85 -33.93
CA TYR A 317 2.90 28.95 -35.07
C TYR A 317 2.91 29.71 -36.41
N GLY A 318 2.21 30.85 -36.48
CA GLY A 318 2.25 31.77 -37.61
C GLY A 318 3.47 32.70 -37.64
N ASP A 319 4.31 32.71 -36.61
CA ASP A 319 5.45 33.62 -36.45
C ASP A 319 6.64 32.87 -35.81
N TRP A 320 7.48 32.29 -36.67
CA TRP A 320 8.66 31.54 -36.23
C TRP A 320 9.63 32.37 -35.41
N ASP A 321 9.85 33.64 -35.77
CA ASP A 321 10.80 34.49 -35.05
C ASP A 321 10.31 34.76 -33.62
N ALA A 322 9.01 35.02 -33.45
CA ALA A 322 8.39 35.19 -32.13
C ALA A 322 8.38 33.89 -31.30
N TYR A 323 8.23 32.72 -31.94
CA TYR A 323 8.37 31.42 -31.28
C TYR A 323 9.82 31.19 -30.83
N ALA A 324 10.78 31.38 -31.74
CA ALA A 324 12.21 31.14 -31.51
C ALA A 324 12.78 32.08 -30.45
N GLU A 325 12.35 33.34 -30.41
CA GLU A 325 12.69 34.28 -29.34
C GLU A 325 12.22 33.76 -27.97
N ARG A 326 10.99 33.27 -27.88
CA ARG A 326 10.41 32.78 -26.61
C ARG A 326 11.02 31.47 -26.15
N SER A 327 11.26 30.56 -27.09
CA SER A 327 11.99 29.32 -26.87
C SER A 327 13.37 29.61 -26.26
N ARG A 328 14.15 30.50 -26.88
CA ARG A 328 15.45 30.94 -26.36
C ARG A 328 15.34 31.60 -25.00
N ALA A 329 14.36 32.49 -24.79
CA ALA A 329 14.13 33.12 -23.49
C ALA A 329 13.86 32.11 -22.36
N GLY A 330 13.13 31.03 -22.67
CA GLY A 330 12.91 29.91 -21.74
C GLY A 330 14.20 29.18 -21.34
N VAL A 331 15.05 28.85 -22.33
CA VAL A 331 16.34 28.20 -22.08
C VAL A 331 17.29 29.12 -21.32
N GLU A 332 17.37 30.40 -21.68
CA GLU A 332 18.21 31.38 -20.98
C GLU A 332 17.75 31.60 -19.53
N LEU A 333 16.44 31.63 -19.27
CA LEU A 333 15.92 31.67 -17.90
C LEU A 333 16.34 30.42 -17.12
N ALA A 334 16.19 29.23 -17.73
CA ALA A 334 16.64 27.97 -17.14
C ALA A 334 18.12 28.02 -16.77
N ARG A 335 18.97 28.47 -17.69
CA ARG A 335 20.43 28.59 -17.50
C ARG A 335 20.81 29.60 -16.43
N LYS A 336 20.07 30.71 -16.33
CA LYS A 336 20.36 31.80 -15.38
C LYS A 336 19.91 31.50 -13.94
N ARG A 337 18.78 30.80 -13.76
CA ARG A 337 18.09 30.69 -12.46
C ARG A 337 17.99 29.27 -11.92
N PHE A 338 17.99 28.27 -12.79
CA PHE A 338 17.70 26.87 -12.43
C PHE A 338 18.84 25.91 -12.81
N SER A 339 20.03 26.44 -13.11
CA SER A 339 21.18 25.64 -13.52
C SER A 339 21.94 25.07 -12.32
N TYR A 340 22.88 24.17 -12.60
CA TYR A 340 23.78 23.65 -11.58
C TYR A 340 24.67 24.75 -11.01
N GLU A 341 25.13 25.68 -11.84
CA GLU A 341 25.90 26.85 -11.43
C GLU A 341 25.14 27.66 -10.36
N THR A 342 23.83 27.88 -10.53
CA THR A 342 23.01 28.54 -9.52
C THR A 342 22.94 27.74 -8.20
N HIS A 343 22.94 26.40 -8.25
CA HIS A 343 23.04 25.60 -7.02
C HIS A 343 24.39 25.78 -6.32
N ILE A 344 25.48 25.76 -7.08
CA ILE A 344 26.83 25.90 -6.56
C ILE A 344 27.05 27.29 -5.96
N GLU A 345 26.58 28.36 -6.61
CA GLU A 345 26.62 29.71 -6.04
C GLU A 345 25.89 29.81 -4.69
N ARG A 346 24.79 29.07 -4.52
CA ARG A 346 24.04 29.04 -3.26
C ARG A 346 24.81 28.30 -2.16
N ILE A 347 25.44 27.19 -2.49
CA ILE A 347 26.28 26.43 -1.55
C ILE A 347 27.53 27.22 -1.17
N ALA A 348 28.24 27.78 -2.15
CA ALA A 348 29.46 28.55 -1.92
C ALA A 348 29.22 29.79 -1.05
N LYS A 349 28.04 30.43 -1.14
CA LYS A 349 27.63 31.51 -0.22
C LYS A 349 27.48 31.07 1.24
N LEU A 350 27.21 29.80 1.48
CA LEU A 350 27.05 29.24 2.82
C LEU A 350 28.38 28.68 3.36
N ILE A 351 29.09 27.89 2.57
CA ILE A 351 30.24 27.10 3.06
C ILE A 351 31.55 27.31 2.28
N GLY A 352 31.57 28.19 1.28
CA GLY A 352 32.74 28.42 0.42
C GLY A 352 32.97 27.32 -0.63
N ASP A 353 34.16 27.33 -1.22
CA ASP A 353 34.59 26.37 -2.24
C ASP A 353 34.78 24.95 -1.65
N PRO A 354 34.71 23.88 -2.46
CA PRO A 354 34.92 22.51 -1.98
C PRO A 354 36.25 22.36 -1.24
N SER A 355 36.25 21.59 -0.16
CA SER A 355 37.51 21.26 0.52
C SER A 355 38.41 20.44 -0.42
N ALA A 356 39.64 20.90 -0.65
CA ALA A 356 40.60 20.22 -1.51
C ALA A 356 40.85 18.80 -0.96
N SER A 357 40.50 17.77 -1.72
CA SER A 357 40.65 16.38 -1.28
C SER A 357 42.13 16.01 -1.13
N ALA A 358 42.52 15.66 0.10
CA ALA A 358 43.67 14.82 0.35
C ALA A 358 43.38 13.39 -0.18
N ASP A 359 44.30 12.89 -1.00
CA ASP A 359 44.49 11.51 -1.48
C ASP A 359 43.37 10.84 -2.31
N SER A 360 43.56 10.93 -3.63
CA SER A 360 43.03 10.01 -4.64
C SER A 360 43.63 8.59 -4.47
N GLY A 361 43.05 7.78 -3.60
CA GLY A 361 43.29 6.33 -3.55
C GLY A 361 42.49 5.61 -4.63
N SER A 362 43.17 5.18 -5.70
CA SER A 362 42.61 4.42 -6.82
C SER A 362 41.94 3.11 -6.35
N VAL A 363 40.61 3.00 -6.49
CA VAL A 363 39.90 1.72 -6.30
C VAL A 363 39.83 0.98 -7.64
N GLY A 364 40.50 -0.18 -7.67
CA GLY A 364 40.65 -1.05 -8.83
C GLY A 364 39.33 -1.68 -9.29
N ARG A 365 39.10 -1.59 -10.60
CA ARG A 365 38.02 -2.23 -11.35
C ARG A 365 38.34 -3.73 -11.55
N ARG A 366 37.47 -4.63 -11.08
CA ARG A 366 37.49 -6.07 -11.45
C ARG A 366 36.52 -6.33 -12.62
N PRO A 367 36.90 -7.19 -13.59
CA PRO A 367 36.04 -7.53 -14.72
C PRO A 367 35.10 -8.70 -14.41
N THR A 368 33.86 -8.63 -14.90
CA THR A 368 32.92 -9.75 -15.00
C THR A 368 33.00 -10.35 -16.41
N ALA A 369 33.33 -11.65 -16.48
CA ALA A 369 33.03 -12.55 -17.60
C ALA A 369 31.84 -13.42 -17.15
N GLY A 370 30.94 -13.95 -17.96
CA GLY A 370 30.77 -14.03 -19.41
C GLY A 370 29.49 -14.87 -19.63
N ALA A 371 28.82 -14.64 -20.76
CA ALA A 371 27.55 -15.23 -21.15
C ALA A 371 27.65 -16.67 -21.72
N VAL A 372 26.47 -17.22 -22.07
CA VAL A 372 26.10 -18.20 -23.14
C VAL A 372 25.20 -19.30 -22.54
N GLY A 373 24.06 -19.73 -23.11
CA GLY A 373 23.31 -19.49 -24.35
C GLY A 373 21.91 -20.13 -24.18
N ALA A 374 20.82 -19.62 -24.76
CA ALA A 374 20.38 -19.65 -26.15
C ALA A 374 19.44 -20.85 -26.49
N ASP A 375 18.35 -20.49 -27.19
CA ASP A 375 17.37 -21.30 -27.96
C ASP A 375 16.22 -22.00 -27.21
N GLY A 376 14.95 -21.95 -27.66
CA GLY A 376 14.34 -21.32 -28.82
C GLY A 376 12.83 -21.58 -28.95
N ARG A 377 12.16 -20.69 -29.71
CA ARG A 377 10.96 -20.83 -30.56
C ARG A 377 9.59 -21.31 -30.01
N ALA A 378 8.66 -20.35 -30.02
CA ALA A 378 7.38 -20.29 -30.77
C ALA A 378 6.48 -21.54 -30.96
N GLY A 379 5.19 -21.40 -30.62
CA GLY A 379 4.11 -22.28 -31.06
C GLY A 379 2.71 -21.77 -30.65
N GLN A 380 1.78 -21.71 -31.60
CA GLN A 380 0.48 -21.02 -31.57
C GLN A 380 -0.66 -21.75 -30.81
N SER A 381 -1.62 -20.93 -30.35
CA SER A 381 -3.10 -21.08 -30.33
C SER A 381 -3.74 -22.42 -30.74
N ARG A 382 -4.70 -22.88 -29.93
CA ARG A 382 -5.99 -23.44 -30.39
C ARG A 382 -7.06 -23.44 -29.28
N ARG A 383 -8.27 -23.00 -29.67
CA ARG A 383 -9.55 -23.13 -28.95
C ARG A 383 -10.10 -24.56 -29.02
N ALA A 384 -10.88 -24.95 -28.01
CA ALA A 384 -12.08 -25.83 -27.99
C ALA A 384 -12.22 -26.40 -26.57
N SER A 385 -13.37 -26.69 -25.97
CA SER A 385 -14.81 -26.46 -26.18
C SER A 385 -15.48 -27.12 -24.96
N ASP A 386 -16.67 -26.66 -24.60
CA ASP A 386 -17.50 -27.14 -23.49
C ASP A 386 -17.67 -28.67 -23.41
N GLY A 387 -17.80 -29.15 -22.17
CA GLY A 387 -18.18 -30.52 -21.83
C GLY A 387 -18.46 -30.66 -20.33
N ALA A 388 -19.64 -30.22 -19.91
CA ALA A 388 -20.16 -30.46 -18.57
C ALA A 388 -20.48 -31.96 -18.39
N SER A 389 -20.00 -32.55 -17.29
CA SER A 389 -20.46 -33.83 -16.77
C SER A 389 -20.70 -33.69 -15.27
N GLU A 390 -21.96 -33.64 -14.88
CA GLU A 390 -22.41 -33.77 -13.49
C GLU A 390 -21.97 -35.14 -12.94
N ALA A 391 -21.14 -35.12 -11.90
CA ALA A 391 -20.87 -36.29 -11.07
C ALA A 391 -21.63 -36.14 -9.74
N ALA A 392 -22.44 -37.14 -9.41
CA ALA A 392 -23.23 -37.21 -8.19
C ALA A 392 -22.36 -37.26 -6.91
N PRO A 393 -22.82 -36.71 -5.77
CA PRO A 393 -22.00 -36.60 -4.57
C PRO A 393 -21.78 -37.96 -3.90
N ILE A 394 -20.52 -38.33 -3.75
CA ILE A 394 -20.07 -39.44 -2.90
C ILE A 394 -20.27 -39.03 -1.43
N ARG A 395 -21.04 -39.81 -0.67
CA ARG A 395 -21.20 -39.59 0.78
C ARG A 395 -19.87 -39.85 1.50
N ALA A 396 -19.28 -38.80 2.08
CA ALA A 396 -18.11 -38.87 2.95
C ALA A 396 -18.40 -39.74 4.20
N THR A 397 -17.56 -40.75 4.46
CA THR A 397 -17.69 -41.70 5.58
C THR A 397 -16.73 -41.43 6.75
N GLY A 398 -15.94 -40.35 6.71
CA GLY A 398 -14.97 -40.03 7.77
C GLY A 398 -15.42 -38.92 8.73
N ALA A 399 -14.73 -38.82 9.87
CA ALA A 399 -14.93 -37.76 10.84
C ALA A 399 -14.33 -36.42 10.38
N ARG A 400 -15.08 -35.31 10.49
CA ARG A 400 -14.62 -33.96 10.11
C ARG A 400 -13.51 -33.48 11.04
N THR A 401 -12.42 -32.99 10.47
CA THR A 401 -11.23 -32.60 11.24
C THR A 401 -10.91 -31.12 11.06
N LEU A 402 -10.67 -30.43 12.18
CA LEU A 402 -10.19 -29.06 12.23
C LEU A 402 -8.77 -29.02 12.78
N VAL A 403 -7.78 -28.69 11.96
CA VAL A 403 -6.40 -28.45 12.37
C VAL A 403 -6.24 -26.97 12.66
N VAL A 404 -5.79 -26.60 13.86
CA VAL A 404 -5.60 -25.21 14.29
C VAL A 404 -4.15 -25.00 14.68
N ASP A 405 -3.41 -24.26 13.86
CA ASP A 405 -2.03 -23.88 14.17
C ASP A 405 -2.01 -22.56 14.94
N LEU A 406 -1.62 -22.61 16.21
CA LEU A 406 -1.52 -21.45 17.11
C LEU A 406 -0.07 -21.02 17.35
N ARG A 407 0.91 -21.68 16.70
CA ARG A 407 2.33 -21.40 16.88
C ARG A 407 2.67 -19.95 16.54
N ARG A 408 3.58 -19.36 17.32
CA ARG A 408 4.07 -17.99 17.12
C ARG A 408 5.44 -17.94 16.46
N ASP A 409 6.24 -18.98 16.62
CA ASP A 409 7.54 -19.10 15.97
C ASP A 409 7.39 -19.58 14.52
N THR A 410 8.48 -19.47 13.76
CA THR A 410 8.62 -19.93 12.38
C THR A 410 9.30 -21.31 12.29
N GLY A 411 9.51 -22.01 13.40
CA GLY A 411 10.16 -23.33 13.42
C GLY A 411 9.24 -24.47 12.97
N GLY A 412 9.83 -25.66 12.75
CA GLY A 412 9.11 -26.89 12.40
C GLY A 412 8.41 -26.81 11.04
N ALA A 413 9.19 -26.60 9.98
CA ALA A 413 8.69 -26.42 8.61
C ALA A 413 7.91 -27.64 8.08
N ASP A 414 8.30 -28.85 8.46
CA ASP A 414 7.64 -30.09 8.02
C ASP A 414 6.50 -30.54 8.95
N LEU A 415 6.28 -29.84 10.08
CA LEU A 415 5.30 -30.24 11.09
C LEU A 415 3.87 -30.09 10.58
N LEU A 416 3.53 -28.91 10.07
CA LEU A 416 2.17 -28.60 9.60
C LEU A 416 1.77 -29.46 8.39
N PRO A 417 2.61 -29.62 7.34
CA PRO A 417 2.33 -30.56 6.25
C PRO A 417 2.05 -31.99 6.74
N SER A 418 2.90 -32.50 7.64
CA SER A 418 2.78 -33.87 8.16
C SER A 418 1.52 -34.07 9.00
N VAL A 419 1.18 -33.10 9.84
CA VAL A 419 -0.06 -33.14 10.64
C VAL A 419 -1.30 -33.06 9.76
N VAL A 420 -1.33 -32.19 8.74
CA VAL A 420 -2.47 -32.08 7.82
C VAL A 420 -2.62 -33.36 6.98
N GLN A 421 -1.52 -33.94 6.51
CA GLN A 421 -1.52 -35.22 5.80
C GLN A 421 -2.09 -36.36 6.66
N SER A 422 -1.65 -36.49 7.91
CA SER A 422 -2.19 -37.48 8.85
C SER A 422 -3.66 -37.21 9.22
N ALA A 423 -4.06 -35.95 9.31
CA ALA A 423 -5.43 -35.54 9.64
C ALA A 423 -6.43 -35.79 8.49
N GLY A 424 -6.00 -35.57 7.23
CA GLY A 424 -6.84 -35.69 6.04
C GLY A 424 -6.84 -37.07 5.39
N ALA A 425 -6.14 -38.06 5.95
CA ALA A 425 -6.09 -39.43 5.42
C ALA A 425 -7.47 -40.15 5.43
N ALA A 426 -8.48 -39.58 6.11
CA ALA A 426 -9.86 -40.03 6.10
C ALA A 426 -10.69 -39.29 5.02
N ALA A 427 -11.67 -39.96 4.41
CA ALA A 427 -12.51 -39.44 3.32
C ALA A 427 -13.52 -38.33 3.74
N ALA A 428 -13.13 -37.41 4.62
CA ALA A 428 -13.97 -36.35 5.18
C ALA A 428 -13.27 -34.99 5.17
N PRO A 429 -14.03 -33.89 5.24
CA PRO A 429 -13.47 -32.55 5.21
C PRO A 429 -12.40 -32.33 6.28
N CYS A 430 -11.21 -31.92 5.84
CA CYS A 430 -10.12 -31.45 6.67
C CYS A 430 -9.99 -29.93 6.46
N VAL A 431 -10.07 -29.17 7.56
CA VAL A 431 -9.95 -27.71 7.54
C VAL A 431 -8.70 -27.32 8.32
N ALA A 432 -7.77 -26.62 7.68
CA ALA A 432 -6.58 -26.07 8.31
C ALA A 432 -6.80 -24.57 8.60
N VAL A 433 -6.71 -24.20 9.87
CA VAL A 433 -6.74 -22.82 10.36
C VAL A 433 -5.34 -22.45 10.80
N VAL A 434 -4.66 -21.64 9.99
CA VAL A 434 -3.23 -21.36 10.18
C VAL A 434 -2.95 -19.86 10.30
N PRO A 435 -1.86 -19.43 10.94
CA PRO A 435 -1.42 -18.05 10.81
C PRO A 435 -1.21 -17.72 9.33
N ALA A 436 -1.62 -16.53 8.89
CA ALA A 436 -1.56 -16.15 7.47
C ALA A 436 -0.16 -16.38 6.84
N TRP A 437 0.92 -16.19 7.59
CA TRP A 437 2.30 -16.44 7.11
C TRP A 437 2.66 -17.91 6.85
N ARG A 438 1.81 -18.87 7.25
CA ARG A 438 2.01 -20.31 7.05
C ARG A 438 1.02 -20.90 6.03
N THR A 439 0.23 -20.08 5.34
CA THR A 439 -0.73 -20.57 4.34
C THR A 439 -0.06 -21.42 3.25
N SER A 440 1.15 -21.06 2.83
CA SER A 440 1.94 -21.82 1.84
C SER A 440 2.47 -23.17 2.35
N GLU A 441 2.42 -23.44 3.66
CA GLU A 441 2.83 -24.72 4.24
C GLU A 441 1.68 -25.75 4.24
N VAL A 442 0.45 -25.34 3.95
CA VAL A 442 -0.70 -26.25 3.94
C VAL A 442 -0.76 -26.97 2.58
N PRO A 443 -0.75 -28.31 2.54
CA PRO A 443 -0.90 -29.05 1.29
C PRO A 443 -2.30 -28.84 0.69
N GLU A 444 -2.39 -28.62 -0.62
CA GLU A 444 -3.68 -28.40 -1.31
C GLU A 444 -4.58 -29.65 -1.27
N ARG A 445 -3.96 -30.84 -1.27
CA ARG A 445 -4.63 -32.14 -1.26
C ARG A 445 -3.91 -33.12 -0.35
N VAL A 446 -4.69 -33.99 0.29
CA VAL A 446 -4.16 -35.13 1.05
C VAL A 446 -4.26 -36.39 0.21
N THR A 447 -3.12 -37.07 0.05
CA THR A 447 -3.04 -38.33 -0.69
C THR A 447 -3.55 -39.49 0.17
N THR A 448 -4.50 -40.25 -0.36
CA THR A 448 -4.88 -41.54 0.22
C THR A 448 -3.96 -42.62 -0.37
N GLU A 449 -2.95 -43.08 0.39
CA GLU A 449 -2.17 -44.26 -0.02
C GLU A 449 -3.09 -45.49 -0.06
N ASP A 450 -3.53 -45.89 -1.25
CA ASP A 450 -4.20 -47.18 -1.44
C ASP A 450 -3.15 -48.30 -1.36
N ARG A 451 -2.82 -48.77 -0.14
CA ARG A 451 -1.86 -49.86 0.11
C ARG A 451 -2.34 -51.25 -0.33
N ARG A 452 -3.24 -51.35 -1.31
CA ARG A 452 -3.69 -52.62 -1.89
C ARG A 452 -3.74 -52.60 -3.42
N ARG A 453 -2.58 -52.64 -4.07
CA ARG A 453 -2.34 -53.51 -5.25
C ARG A 453 -0.88 -53.46 -5.70
N GLY A 454 -0.25 -54.63 -5.75
CA GLY A 454 1.11 -54.81 -6.24
C GLY A 454 1.23 -54.57 -7.75
N ARG A 455 2.42 -54.07 -8.13
CA ARG A 455 3.10 -54.17 -9.43
C ARG A 455 2.22 -54.34 -10.69
N SER A 456 1.97 -53.24 -11.41
CA SER A 456 2.07 -53.23 -12.88
C SER A 456 2.17 -51.78 -13.41
N ARG A 457 2.90 -51.63 -14.52
CA ARG A 457 3.25 -50.37 -15.19
C ARG A 457 2.04 -49.72 -15.89
N SER A 458 2.12 -48.39 -16.02
CA SER A 458 1.54 -47.58 -17.11
C SER A 458 0.01 -47.45 -17.16
N SER A 459 -0.53 -46.48 -16.41
CA SER A 459 -1.63 -45.63 -16.88
C SER A 459 -1.65 -44.33 -16.06
N ARG A 460 -2.09 -43.22 -16.66
CA ARG A 460 -2.34 -41.93 -15.99
C ARG A 460 -3.30 -42.17 -14.82
N THR A 461 -2.79 -42.19 -13.59
CA THR A 461 -3.61 -42.18 -12.37
C THR A 461 -4.26 -40.82 -12.25
N ALA A 462 -5.58 -40.78 -12.37
CA ALA A 462 -6.37 -39.60 -12.03
C ALA A 462 -6.10 -39.25 -10.56
N ASP A 463 -5.86 -37.97 -10.31
CA ASP A 463 -5.50 -37.38 -9.02
C ASP A 463 -6.73 -37.34 -8.10
N THR A 464 -6.88 -38.34 -7.23
CA THR A 464 -8.08 -38.59 -6.38
C THR A 464 -7.90 -38.20 -4.90
N GLY A 465 -7.01 -37.26 -4.58
CA GLY A 465 -6.82 -36.76 -3.20
C GLY A 465 -7.98 -35.87 -2.71
N ALA A 466 -8.25 -35.88 -1.41
CA ALA A 466 -9.24 -34.98 -0.80
C ALA A 466 -8.66 -33.56 -0.65
N GLU A 467 -9.43 -32.55 -1.06
CA GLU A 467 -9.06 -31.13 -0.94
C GLU A 467 -9.02 -30.68 0.53
N VAL A 468 -7.97 -29.96 0.91
CA VAL A 468 -7.86 -29.34 2.24
C VAL A 468 -8.41 -27.92 2.19
N LEU A 469 -9.38 -27.62 3.04
CA LEU A 469 -9.91 -26.26 3.15
C LEU A 469 -9.00 -25.43 4.05
N VAL A 470 -8.71 -24.19 3.64
CA VAL A 470 -7.82 -23.30 4.41
C VAL A 470 -8.57 -22.08 4.89
N GLU A 471 -8.39 -21.75 6.16
CA GLU A 471 -8.72 -20.45 6.73
C GLU A 471 -7.51 -19.91 7.50
N THR A 472 -7.46 -18.60 7.71
CA THR A 472 -6.29 -17.96 8.32
C THR A 472 -6.62 -17.17 9.56
N LEU A 473 -5.62 -17.05 10.42
CA LEU A 473 -5.55 -16.06 11.49
C LEU A 473 -4.79 -14.83 10.95
N PRO A 474 -5.35 -13.62 11.05
CA PRO A 474 -4.76 -12.41 10.47
C PRO A 474 -3.34 -12.13 10.97
N TRP A 475 -2.50 -11.58 10.09
CA TRP A 475 -1.12 -11.20 10.41
C TRP A 475 -1.02 -10.28 11.64
N VAL A 476 -1.97 -9.37 11.79
CA VAL A 476 -1.96 -8.37 12.87
C VAL A 476 -1.99 -8.99 14.26
N LEU A 477 -2.47 -10.23 14.42
CA LEU A 477 -2.46 -10.91 15.71
C LEU A 477 -1.04 -11.15 16.27
N ALA A 478 -0.02 -11.17 15.42
CA ALA A 478 1.37 -11.27 15.86
C ALA A 478 1.82 -10.01 16.64
N GLU A 479 1.17 -8.88 16.42
CA GLU A 479 1.49 -7.56 16.99
C GLU A 479 0.60 -7.21 18.20
N THR A 480 -0.49 -7.97 18.42
CA THR A 480 -1.45 -7.73 19.52
C THR A 480 -0.97 -8.31 20.85
N SER A 481 -1.49 -7.77 21.96
CA SER A 481 -1.23 -8.35 23.27
C SER A 481 -1.75 -9.80 23.35
N ALA A 482 -1.16 -10.60 24.24
CA ALA A 482 -1.61 -11.98 24.44
C ALA A 482 -3.11 -12.05 24.80
N ALA A 483 -3.62 -11.10 25.58
CA ALA A 483 -5.03 -11.04 25.96
C ALA A 483 -5.97 -10.71 24.78
N GLU A 484 -5.58 -9.79 23.89
CA GLU A 484 -6.34 -9.48 22.67
C GLU A 484 -6.34 -10.65 21.70
N ARG A 485 -5.18 -11.27 21.51
CA ARG A 485 -5.04 -12.49 20.71
C ARG A 485 -5.90 -13.62 21.28
N HIS A 486 -5.92 -13.84 22.59
CA HIS A 486 -6.78 -14.83 23.23
C HIS A 486 -8.27 -14.55 22.99
N ARG A 487 -8.70 -13.30 23.13
CA ARG A 487 -10.10 -12.92 22.87
C ARG A 487 -10.47 -13.15 21.41
N TYR A 488 -9.60 -12.79 20.47
CA TYR A 488 -9.82 -13.04 19.05
C TYR A 488 -9.89 -14.55 18.74
N ILE A 489 -8.89 -15.33 19.19
CA ILE A 489 -8.85 -16.78 18.91
C ILE A 489 -10.09 -17.46 19.48
N ARG A 490 -10.51 -17.11 20.70
CA ARG A 490 -11.76 -17.62 21.28
C ARG A 490 -12.96 -17.32 20.41
N TYR A 491 -13.12 -16.05 20.03
CA TYR A 491 -14.22 -15.62 19.15
C TYR A 491 -14.22 -16.36 17.81
N ARG A 492 -13.02 -16.54 17.23
CA ARG A 492 -12.84 -17.20 15.95
C ARG A 492 -13.14 -18.69 16.02
N LEU A 493 -12.72 -19.36 17.10
CA LEU A 493 -13.03 -20.77 17.35
C LEU A 493 -14.54 -21.01 17.47
N ASP A 494 -15.29 -20.16 18.16
CA ASP A 494 -16.75 -20.29 18.25
C ASP A 494 -17.39 -20.31 16.85
N GLY A 495 -16.92 -19.44 15.95
CA GLY A 495 -17.33 -19.37 14.55
C GLY A 495 -16.98 -20.62 13.74
N LEU A 496 -15.74 -21.09 13.87
CA LEU A 496 -15.22 -22.30 13.21
C LEU A 496 -15.98 -23.56 13.66
N LEU A 497 -16.25 -23.70 14.96
CA LEU A 497 -17.02 -24.81 15.50
C LEU A 497 -18.46 -24.82 14.97
N ALA A 498 -19.09 -23.64 14.93
CA ALA A 498 -20.44 -23.52 14.38
C ALA A 498 -20.50 -23.82 12.87
N ALA A 499 -19.46 -23.44 12.12
CA ALA A 499 -19.39 -23.61 10.67
C ALA A 499 -19.05 -25.04 10.25
N HIS A 500 -17.96 -25.59 10.78
CA HIS A 500 -17.42 -26.87 10.31
C HIS A 500 -17.98 -28.07 11.08
N ARG A 501 -18.48 -27.85 12.30
CA ARG A 501 -18.95 -28.89 13.23
C ARG A 501 -17.95 -30.05 13.29
N PRO A 502 -16.67 -29.79 13.65
CA PRO A 502 -15.65 -30.82 13.64
C PRO A 502 -15.93 -31.86 14.72
N GLU A 503 -15.67 -33.12 14.40
CA GLU A 503 -15.67 -34.22 15.36
C GLU A 503 -14.28 -34.37 16.01
N ARG A 504 -13.25 -33.88 15.32
CA ARG A 504 -11.84 -33.90 15.76
C ARG A 504 -11.19 -32.53 15.59
N ILE A 505 -10.42 -32.11 16.58
CA ILE A 505 -9.65 -30.86 16.57
C ILE A 505 -8.20 -31.18 16.91
N ILE A 506 -7.27 -30.78 16.06
CA ILE A 506 -5.84 -30.93 16.29
C ILE A 506 -5.24 -29.54 16.46
N VAL A 507 -4.63 -29.27 17.60
CA VAL A 507 -4.07 -27.96 17.93
C VAL A 507 -2.55 -28.06 17.90
N LEU A 508 -1.87 -27.22 17.11
CA LEU A 508 -0.42 -27.10 17.15
C LEU A 508 -0.06 -25.90 18.03
N ASP A 509 0.77 -26.13 19.05
CA ASP A 509 1.24 -25.08 19.96
C ASP A 509 2.71 -25.27 20.32
N SER A 510 3.50 -24.21 20.22
CA SER A 510 4.93 -24.22 20.55
C SER A 510 5.24 -23.85 22.00
N GLY A 511 4.21 -23.77 22.86
CA GLY A 511 4.33 -23.46 24.28
C GLY A 511 3.72 -22.13 24.70
N GLY A 512 2.81 -21.59 23.89
CA GLY A 512 2.04 -20.41 24.23
C GLY A 512 0.98 -20.67 25.30
N ARG A 513 0.31 -19.60 25.75
CA ARG A 513 -0.95 -19.74 26.52
C ARG A 513 -2.17 -19.85 25.61
N ASP A 514 -1.96 -19.79 24.29
CA ASP A 514 -3.03 -19.68 23.29
C ASP A 514 -3.83 -20.98 23.18
N ALA A 515 -3.21 -22.16 23.29
CA ALA A 515 -3.94 -23.44 23.28
C ALA A 515 -4.96 -23.60 24.43
N ARG A 516 -4.80 -22.84 25.52
CA ARG A 516 -5.73 -22.87 26.67
C ARG A 516 -7.12 -22.34 26.34
N VAL A 517 -7.27 -21.57 25.27
CA VAL A 517 -8.58 -21.05 24.85
C VAL A 517 -9.44 -22.10 24.16
N VAL A 518 -8.83 -23.17 23.64
CA VAL A 518 -9.54 -24.20 22.84
C VAL A 518 -10.55 -24.98 23.68
N PRO A 519 -10.21 -25.53 24.88
CA PRO A 519 -11.20 -26.18 25.74
C PRO A 519 -12.32 -25.25 26.22
N ASP A 520 -11.98 -23.98 26.46
CA ASP A 520 -12.91 -22.95 26.93
C ASP A 520 -13.92 -22.50 25.86
N ALA A 521 -13.55 -22.58 24.58
CA ALA A 521 -14.39 -22.29 23.42
C ALA A 521 -15.29 -23.49 23.07
N LEU A 522 -14.81 -24.72 23.27
CA LEU A 522 -15.57 -25.94 22.98
C LEU A 522 -16.83 -26.10 23.82
N GLY A 523 -16.80 -25.66 25.09
CA GLY A 523 -17.95 -25.79 25.99
C GLY A 523 -18.41 -27.25 26.10
N ASP A 524 -19.65 -27.53 25.67
CA ASP A 524 -20.27 -28.87 25.66
C ASP A 524 -20.14 -29.60 24.30
N ALA A 525 -19.40 -29.05 23.34
CA ALA A 525 -19.22 -29.68 22.03
C ALA A 525 -18.47 -31.02 22.15
N ALA A 526 -19.05 -32.08 21.59
CA ALA A 526 -18.50 -33.43 21.61
C ALA A 526 -17.40 -33.63 20.56
N ALA A 527 -16.39 -32.75 20.53
CA ALA A 527 -15.23 -32.87 19.66
C ALA A 527 -14.00 -33.35 20.44
N ARG A 528 -13.28 -34.33 19.89
CA ARG A 528 -12.03 -34.84 20.47
C ARG A 528 -10.89 -33.87 20.17
N VAL A 529 -10.08 -33.50 21.17
CA VAL A 529 -8.99 -32.52 21.02
C VAL A 529 -7.63 -33.17 21.20
N LEU A 530 -6.79 -33.12 20.16
CA LEU A 530 -5.39 -33.53 20.20
C LEU A 530 -4.50 -32.29 20.20
N LEU A 531 -3.46 -32.28 21.04
CA LEU A 531 -2.46 -31.23 21.15
C LEU A 531 -1.12 -31.74 20.66
N VAL A 532 -0.56 -31.08 19.64
CA VAL A 532 0.80 -31.28 19.16
C VAL A 532 1.67 -30.18 19.77
N HIS A 533 2.59 -30.57 20.67
CA HIS A 533 3.43 -29.63 21.42
C HIS A 533 4.86 -30.11 21.57
N ARG A 534 5.79 -29.22 21.93
CA ARG A 534 7.19 -29.61 22.14
C ARG A 534 7.35 -30.51 23.37
N SER A 535 8.22 -31.52 23.26
CA SER A 535 8.45 -32.57 24.27
C SER A 535 9.01 -32.05 25.60
N THR A 536 9.65 -30.86 25.61
CA THR A 536 10.16 -30.21 26.83
C THR A 536 9.11 -29.43 27.62
N LEU A 537 7.88 -29.35 27.11
CA LEU A 537 6.78 -28.63 27.75
C LEU A 537 5.80 -29.64 28.32
N SER A 538 5.54 -29.58 29.63
CA SER A 538 4.39 -30.29 30.19
C SER A 538 3.11 -29.74 29.54
N PRO A 539 2.13 -30.58 29.16
CA PRO A 539 0.85 -30.10 28.67
C PRO A 539 0.27 -29.09 29.68
N PRO A 540 -0.40 -28.03 29.23
CA PRO A 540 -0.90 -26.99 30.13
C PRO A 540 -1.79 -27.62 31.21
N ASP A 541 -1.32 -27.62 32.45
CA ASP A 541 -2.05 -28.20 33.58
C ASP A 541 -3.42 -27.50 33.71
N PRO A 542 -4.55 -28.21 33.50
CA PRO A 542 -5.88 -27.63 33.67
C PRO A 542 -6.20 -27.37 35.15
N SER A 543 -5.36 -27.84 36.09
CA SER A 543 -5.49 -27.61 37.52
C SER A 543 -4.66 -26.39 37.95
N GLY A 544 -5.32 -25.23 38.00
CA GLY A 544 -4.85 -24.16 38.88
C GLY A 544 -4.85 -24.68 40.33
N GLY A 545 -3.72 -25.23 40.77
CA GLY A 545 -3.34 -25.54 42.15
C GLY A 545 -4.41 -26.21 43.01
N ARG A 546 -4.51 -27.56 42.95
CA ARG A 546 -4.73 -28.50 44.08
C ARG A 546 -4.87 -29.94 43.55
N PRO A 547 -4.32 -30.96 44.23
CA PRO A 547 -4.35 -32.33 43.73
C PRO A 547 -5.75 -32.92 43.93
N SER A 548 -6.40 -33.40 42.88
CA SER A 548 -7.64 -34.19 43.05
C SER A 548 -7.94 -35.10 41.86
N ARG A 549 -7.93 -36.40 42.21
CA ARG A 549 -8.64 -37.57 41.64
C ARG A 549 -8.54 -37.83 40.14
N VAL A 550 -7.84 -38.92 39.82
CA VAL A 550 -7.89 -39.70 38.58
C VAL A 550 -9.35 -39.91 38.17
N VAL A 551 -9.78 -39.24 37.11
CA VAL A 551 -10.97 -39.61 36.35
C VAL A 551 -10.50 -40.63 35.32
N GLN A 552 -11.01 -41.86 35.40
CA GLN A 552 -10.75 -42.89 34.39
C GLN A 552 -11.20 -42.38 33.01
N PRO A 553 -10.42 -42.61 31.94
CA PRO A 553 -10.81 -42.22 30.59
C PRO A 553 -12.09 -42.97 30.20
N ALA A 554 -13.11 -42.23 29.79
CA ALA A 554 -14.33 -42.81 29.26
C ALA A 554 -14.07 -43.29 27.82
N ARG A 555 -14.24 -44.60 27.61
CA ARG A 555 -14.28 -45.37 26.36
C ARG A 555 -12.97 -45.48 25.56
N ALA A 556 -12.34 -46.63 25.71
CA ALA A 556 -11.14 -47.09 25.03
C ALA A 556 -11.42 -48.00 23.80
N ASP A 557 -12.46 -47.74 23.01
CA ASP A 557 -12.81 -48.59 21.85
C ASP A 557 -13.10 -47.74 20.59
N ASP A 558 -12.18 -46.84 20.22
CA ASP A 558 -12.18 -46.19 18.90
C ASP A 558 -10.84 -46.48 18.17
N PRO A 559 -10.75 -47.58 17.42
CA PRO A 559 -9.53 -47.98 16.73
C PRO A 559 -9.09 -46.99 15.64
N GLU A 560 -10.00 -46.19 15.07
CA GLU A 560 -9.63 -45.14 14.11
C GLU A 560 -8.85 -44.02 14.79
N ALA A 561 -9.23 -43.68 16.01
CA ALA A 561 -8.62 -42.59 16.73
C ALA A 561 -7.28 -42.97 17.39
N GLU A 562 -7.10 -44.23 17.78
CA GLU A 562 -5.77 -44.74 18.18
C GLU A 562 -4.81 -44.82 16.98
N HIS A 563 -5.32 -45.23 15.80
CA HIS A 563 -4.55 -45.21 14.56
C HIS A 563 -4.13 -43.79 14.15
N LEU A 564 -5.02 -42.80 14.29
CA LEU A 564 -4.72 -41.40 14.05
C LEU A 564 -3.65 -40.87 15.01
N LEU A 565 -3.75 -41.19 16.30
CA LEU A 565 -2.77 -40.76 17.30
C LEU A 565 -1.39 -41.35 17.00
N GLN A 566 -1.32 -42.63 16.62
CA GLN A 566 -0.09 -43.27 16.16
C GLN A 566 0.45 -42.66 14.87
N ALA A 567 -0.41 -42.38 13.88
CA ALA A 567 -0.02 -41.75 12.62
C ALA A 567 0.49 -40.31 12.82
N LEU A 568 -0.14 -39.54 13.72
CA LEU A 568 0.33 -38.22 14.10
C LEU A 568 1.67 -38.31 14.85
N GLN A 569 1.78 -39.19 15.84
CA GLN A 569 3.03 -39.34 16.61
C GLN A 569 4.20 -39.83 15.74
N ALA A 570 3.94 -40.64 14.72
CA ALA A 570 4.95 -41.08 13.75
C ALA A 570 5.32 -39.99 12.71
N GLY A 571 4.42 -39.03 12.48
CA GLY A 571 4.62 -37.95 11.50
C GLY A 571 5.17 -36.64 12.09
N VAL A 572 5.28 -36.51 13.42
CA VAL A 572 5.88 -35.33 14.06
C VAL A 572 7.37 -35.57 14.36
N PRO A 573 8.24 -34.53 14.28
CA PRO A 573 9.65 -34.65 14.62
C PRO A 573 9.87 -35.01 16.10
N ASP A 574 11.05 -35.56 16.44
CA ASP A 574 11.38 -36.07 17.79
C ASP A 574 11.23 -35.03 18.91
N GLU A 575 11.40 -33.74 18.60
CA GLU A 575 11.22 -32.65 19.56
C GLU A 575 9.74 -32.29 19.83
N TRP A 576 8.80 -32.98 19.18
CA TRP A 576 7.35 -32.81 19.33
C TRP A 576 6.66 -34.10 19.80
N THR A 577 5.56 -33.94 20.53
CA THR A 577 4.73 -35.03 21.03
C THR A 577 3.25 -34.68 20.90
N VAL A 578 2.42 -35.71 20.81
CA VAL A 578 0.97 -35.60 20.68
C VAL A 578 0.31 -36.06 21.99
N SER A 579 -0.50 -35.19 22.60
CA SER A 579 -1.28 -35.51 23.80
C SER A 579 -2.77 -35.24 23.58
N GLU A 580 -3.64 -35.88 24.36
CA GLU A 580 -5.08 -35.65 24.32
C GLU A 580 -5.50 -34.65 25.40
N PHE A 581 -6.29 -33.64 25.01
CA PHE A 581 -6.85 -32.66 25.93
C PHE A 581 -8.13 -33.24 26.58
N GLY A 582 -8.09 -33.52 27.87
CA GLY A 582 -9.28 -34.00 28.60
C GLY A 582 -10.33 -32.90 28.81
N ALA A 583 -11.50 -33.04 28.20
CA ALA A 583 -12.64 -32.16 28.47
C ALA A 583 -13.23 -32.44 29.88
N ARG A 584 -13.45 -31.39 30.69
CA ARG A 584 -14.24 -31.49 31.94
C ARG A 584 -15.67 -31.05 31.68
N PRO A 585 -16.70 -31.80 32.10
CA PRO A 585 -18.04 -31.24 32.20
C PRO A 585 -18.04 -30.16 33.31
N ARG A 586 -18.50 -28.94 33.00
CA ARG A 586 -18.63 -27.90 34.02
C ARG A 586 -19.76 -28.24 34.99
N GLY A 587 -19.41 -28.48 36.25
CA GLY A 587 -20.35 -28.40 37.36
C GLY A 587 -20.97 -26.99 37.43
N ARG A 588 -22.28 -26.93 37.71
CA ARG A 588 -23.07 -25.70 37.85
C ARG A 588 -22.38 -24.68 38.75
N GLY A 589 -21.95 -23.55 38.17
CA GLY A 589 -21.48 -22.37 38.89
C GLY A 589 -22.64 -21.48 39.39
N PRO A 590 -22.41 -20.64 40.42
CA PRO A 590 -23.46 -20.09 41.27
C PRO A 590 -24.18 -18.86 40.67
N ARG A 591 -25.40 -18.62 41.19
CA ARG A 591 -26.31 -17.52 40.88
C ARG A 591 -25.63 -16.14 40.94
N ARG A 592 -25.83 -15.36 39.88
CA ARG A 592 -25.46 -13.92 39.77
C ARG A 592 -26.00 -13.13 40.96
N GLY A 593 -25.09 -12.47 41.68
CA GLY A 593 -25.39 -11.48 42.71
C GLY A 593 -25.91 -10.18 42.10
N ARG A 594 -27.03 -9.68 42.64
CA ARG A 594 -27.58 -8.35 42.36
C ARG A 594 -26.76 -7.29 43.09
N ALA A 595 -25.85 -6.60 42.42
CA ALA A 595 -25.38 -5.26 42.82
C ALA A 595 -24.49 -4.63 41.73
N ALA A 596 -25.11 -3.98 40.75
CA ALA A 596 -24.52 -2.88 39.97
C ALA A 596 -25.64 -2.23 39.13
N ARG A 597 -26.55 -1.52 39.80
CA ARG A 597 -27.52 -0.62 39.18
C ARG A 597 -27.39 0.74 39.85
N LEU A 598 -27.51 1.79 39.02
CA LEU A 598 -27.57 3.24 39.30
C LEU A 598 -26.18 3.89 39.38
N ARG A 599 -25.87 5.05 38.75
CA ARG A 599 -26.64 6.20 38.18
C ARG A 599 -25.60 7.01 37.34
N ARG A 600 -25.89 7.92 36.40
CA ARG A 600 -26.90 8.99 36.34
C ARG A 600 -27.03 9.57 34.90
N LYS A 601 -28.25 10.02 34.62
CA LYS A 601 -28.77 10.74 33.43
C LYS A 601 -28.16 12.14 33.25
N ALA A 602 -28.17 12.63 32.00
CA ALA A 602 -28.26 14.05 31.65
C ALA A 602 -29.38 14.26 30.57
N PRO A 603 -30.03 15.44 30.48
CA PRO A 603 -31.33 15.61 29.81
C PRO A 603 -31.27 15.81 28.29
N THR A 604 -32.31 15.32 27.61
CA THR A 604 -32.44 15.13 26.15
C THR A 604 -32.96 16.33 25.33
N TRP A 605 -33.18 17.50 25.92
CA TRP A 605 -33.80 18.63 25.22
C TRP A 605 -32.81 19.56 24.49
N ALA A 606 -31.51 19.47 24.76
CA ALA A 606 -30.49 20.32 24.13
C ALA A 606 -29.98 19.82 22.76
N ARG A 607 -30.43 18.64 22.28
CA ARG A 607 -29.93 18.05 21.01
C ARG A 607 -30.86 18.21 19.81
N MET A 608 -32.05 18.80 19.99
CA MET A 608 -33.11 18.69 18.97
C MET A 608 -33.30 19.89 18.03
N TRP A 609 -32.60 21.02 18.22
CA TRP A 609 -32.89 22.21 17.41
C TRP A 609 -31.88 22.54 16.29
N ALA A 610 -30.69 21.93 16.27
CA ALA A 610 -29.69 22.14 15.21
C ALA A 610 -29.67 21.03 14.13
N ARG A 611 -30.79 20.31 13.91
CA ARG A 611 -30.83 19.14 13.01
C ARG A 611 -31.89 19.18 11.91
N ARG A 612 -32.67 20.26 11.76
CA ARG A 612 -33.89 20.22 10.94
C ARG A 612 -33.84 20.76 9.52
N THR A 613 -32.75 21.35 9.03
CA THR A 613 -32.72 21.94 7.67
C THR A 613 -31.83 21.23 6.64
N MET A 614 -31.07 20.20 7.02
CA MET A 614 -30.29 19.36 6.07
C MET A 614 -30.72 17.89 6.00
N SER A 615 -31.80 17.49 6.71
CA SER A 615 -32.29 16.10 6.74
C SER A 615 -33.17 15.70 5.56
N THR A 616 -33.71 16.68 4.82
CA THR A 616 -34.63 16.45 3.69
C THR A 616 -33.87 16.14 2.40
N VAL A 617 -32.71 16.78 2.18
CA VAL A 617 -31.85 16.51 1.02
C VAL A 617 -31.04 15.21 1.20
N ARG A 618 -30.59 14.91 2.43
CA ARG A 618 -29.91 13.63 2.80
C ARG A 618 -30.81 12.40 2.62
N ARG A 619 -32.09 12.48 3.03
CA ARG A 619 -33.04 11.37 2.85
C ARG A 619 -33.40 11.12 1.39
N GLY A 620 -33.32 12.13 0.53
CA GLY A 620 -33.55 11.98 -0.91
C GLY A 620 -32.49 11.13 -1.61
N ARG A 621 -31.20 11.36 -1.32
CA ARG A 621 -30.08 10.60 -1.94
C ARG A 621 -29.91 9.19 -1.36
N VAL A 622 -30.16 8.99 -0.06
CA VAL A 622 -30.14 7.65 0.57
C VAL A 622 -31.30 6.79 0.05
N ARG A 623 -32.51 7.35 -0.12
CA ARG A 623 -33.65 6.63 -0.70
C ARG A 623 -33.48 6.30 -2.20
N LEU A 624 -32.69 7.10 -2.92
CA LEU A 624 -32.32 6.81 -4.29
C LEU A 624 -31.36 5.60 -4.35
N LEU A 625 -30.42 5.51 -3.40
CA LEU A 625 -29.49 4.38 -3.29
C LEU A 625 -30.15 3.10 -2.71
N GLU A 626 -31.10 3.23 -1.77
CA GLU A 626 -31.92 2.10 -1.28
C GLU A 626 -32.78 1.46 -2.37
N LYS A 627 -33.16 2.22 -3.40
CA LYS A 627 -33.89 1.69 -4.57
C LYS A 627 -33.01 0.94 -5.57
N VAL A 628 -31.69 1.17 -5.57
CA VAL A 628 -30.71 0.56 -6.49
C VAL A 628 -29.91 -0.56 -5.82
N ALA A 629 -29.94 -0.64 -4.49
CA ALA A 629 -29.22 -1.61 -3.68
C ALA A 629 -29.59 -3.10 -3.91
N PRO A 630 -30.86 -3.49 -4.16
CA PRO A 630 -31.21 -4.90 -4.34
C PRO A 630 -30.62 -5.53 -5.62
N THR A 631 -30.34 -4.72 -6.64
CA THR A 631 -29.74 -5.16 -7.92
C THR A 631 -28.21 -5.17 -7.91
N SER A 632 -27.56 -4.75 -6.82
CA SER A 632 -26.10 -4.52 -6.76
C SER A 632 -25.39 -5.16 -5.55
N GLY A 633 -26.05 -6.04 -4.79
CA GLY A 633 -25.40 -6.81 -3.71
C GLY A 633 -24.96 -5.99 -2.47
N LEU A 634 -25.50 -4.78 -2.25
CA LEU A 634 -25.10 -3.90 -1.14
C LEU A 634 -25.88 -4.23 0.16
N MET A 635 -25.17 -4.47 1.27
CA MET A 635 -25.76 -4.52 2.62
C MET A 635 -25.19 -3.42 3.52
N LEU A 636 -26.07 -2.70 4.21
CA LEU A 636 -25.74 -1.62 5.16
C LEU A 636 -25.89 -2.13 6.60
N PHE A 637 -24.90 -1.90 7.45
CA PHE A 637 -24.96 -2.18 8.88
C PHE A 637 -24.64 -0.93 9.69
N GLU A 638 -25.30 -0.78 10.84
CA GLU A 638 -24.96 0.15 11.91
C GLU A 638 -24.63 -0.73 13.14
N VAL A 639 -23.45 -0.57 13.75
CA VAL A 639 -22.98 -1.45 14.82
C VAL A 639 -22.67 -0.61 16.07
N ASP A 640 -23.24 -1.02 17.21
CA ASP A 640 -23.03 -0.43 18.54
C ASP A 640 -21.63 -0.76 19.13
N GLU A 641 -21.24 0.00 20.16
CA GLU A 641 -19.91 0.10 20.83
C GLU A 641 -19.06 -1.20 20.93
N ALA A 642 -17.74 -1.04 20.74
CA ALA A 642 -16.75 -2.10 20.54
C ALA A 642 -16.26 -2.83 21.81
N GLU A 643 -16.24 -4.17 21.80
CA GLU A 643 -15.56 -4.99 22.82
C GLU A 643 -14.27 -5.70 22.31
N LEU A 644 -14.04 -5.74 20.98
CA LEU A 644 -12.96 -6.47 20.29
C LEU A 644 -12.56 -5.72 19.01
N GLY A 645 -11.63 -4.75 19.09
CA GLY A 645 -11.15 -4.02 17.92
C GLY A 645 -9.78 -4.53 17.46
N LEU A 646 -9.71 -5.27 16.35
CA LEU A 646 -8.41 -5.58 15.74
C LEU A 646 -7.82 -4.33 15.07
N PRO A 647 -6.49 -4.12 15.14
CA PRO A 647 -5.87 -3.02 14.43
C PRO A 647 -6.03 -3.22 12.91
N VAL A 648 -6.55 -2.20 12.23
CA VAL A 648 -6.63 -2.17 10.76
C VAL A 648 -5.49 -1.33 10.23
N ARG A 649 -4.61 -1.97 9.44
CA ARG A 649 -3.48 -1.32 8.79
C ARG A 649 -3.98 -0.30 7.78
N ALA A 650 -3.23 0.78 7.65
CA ALA A 650 -3.51 1.86 6.73
C ALA A 650 -2.40 1.90 5.68
N PRO A 651 -2.57 1.26 4.51
CA PRO A 651 -1.65 1.40 3.38
C PRO A 651 -1.84 2.76 2.69
N VAL A 652 -2.05 3.82 3.47
CA VAL A 652 -2.37 5.17 3.02
C VAL A 652 -1.53 6.18 3.78
N THR A 653 -1.00 7.18 3.06
CA THR A 653 -0.31 8.31 3.67
C THR A 653 -1.33 9.26 4.31
N HIS A 654 -1.51 9.15 5.63
CA HIS A 654 -2.40 10.02 6.41
C HIS A 654 -1.78 10.32 7.78
N PRO A 655 -1.84 11.57 8.31
CA PRO A 655 -1.20 11.95 9.57
C PRO A 655 -1.79 11.26 10.81
N ALA A 656 -3.01 10.74 10.71
CA ALA A 656 -3.64 9.90 11.74
C ALA A 656 -4.38 8.74 11.05
N PRO A 657 -3.65 7.75 10.50
CA PRO A 657 -4.24 6.72 9.66
C PRO A 657 -5.34 5.94 10.39
N ASP A 658 -5.19 5.76 11.71
CA ASP A 658 -6.13 5.05 12.56
C ASP A 658 -7.48 5.76 12.74
N ARG A 659 -7.58 7.03 12.36
CA ARG A 659 -8.84 7.81 12.41
C ARG A 659 -9.67 7.67 11.14
N LEU A 660 -9.10 7.15 10.06
CA LEU A 660 -9.82 6.92 8.82
C LEU A 660 -10.86 5.81 9.02
N PRO A 661 -12.05 5.96 8.40
CA PRO A 661 -13.06 4.92 8.44
C PRO A 661 -12.54 3.66 7.73
N ILE A 662 -13.01 2.51 8.17
CA ILE A 662 -12.62 1.23 7.61
C ILE A 662 -13.64 0.83 6.54
N ALA A 663 -13.18 0.50 5.34
CA ALA A 663 -14.03 -0.03 4.28
C ALA A 663 -13.63 -1.49 4.01
N LEU A 664 -14.57 -2.40 4.23
CA LEU A 664 -14.42 -3.83 4.01
C LEU A 664 -14.91 -4.21 2.61
N LEU A 665 -14.04 -4.77 1.78
CA LEU A 665 -14.40 -5.45 0.54
C LEU A 665 -14.56 -6.96 0.80
N VAL A 666 -15.70 -7.53 0.44
CA VAL A 666 -15.99 -8.96 0.52
C VAL A 666 -15.94 -9.54 -0.89
N VAL A 667 -14.99 -10.44 -1.13
CA VAL A 667 -14.79 -11.09 -2.44
C VAL A 667 -15.59 -12.38 -2.48
N VAL A 668 -16.57 -12.44 -3.37
CA VAL A 668 -17.47 -13.59 -3.54
C VAL A 668 -17.26 -14.32 -4.88
N GLY A 669 -16.62 -13.68 -5.85
CA GLY A 669 -16.24 -14.30 -7.13
C GLY A 669 -14.97 -15.15 -7.00
N ALA A 670 -14.98 -16.34 -7.59
CA ALA A 670 -13.84 -17.26 -7.56
C ALA A 670 -12.67 -16.79 -8.45
N ASP A 671 -12.97 -16.07 -9.53
CA ASP A 671 -12.00 -15.66 -10.56
C ASP A 671 -11.54 -14.20 -10.44
N VAL A 672 -11.73 -13.59 -9.27
CA VAL A 672 -11.32 -12.21 -9.00
C VAL A 672 -9.79 -12.15 -8.87
N ASP A 673 -9.13 -11.32 -9.68
CA ASP A 673 -7.68 -11.11 -9.65
C ASP A 673 -7.28 -10.30 -8.40
N ALA A 674 -6.56 -10.97 -7.50
CA ALA A 674 -6.09 -10.41 -6.23
C ALA A 674 -5.20 -9.18 -6.43
N LYS A 675 -4.22 -9.29 -7.32
CA LYS A 675 -3.19 -8.27 -7.53
C LYS A 675 -3.79 -7.00 -8.09
N GLN A 676 -4.68 -7.12 -9.07
CA GLN A 676 -5.36 -5.97 -9.68
C GLN A 676 -6.32 -5.31 -8.70
N THR A 677 -7.12 -6.11 -7.99
CA THR A 677 -8.09 -5.61 -7.01
C THR A 677 -7.41 -4.90 -5.84
N LEU A 678 -6.38 -5.50 -5.25
CA LEU A 678 -5.64 -4.90 -4.14
C LEU A 678 -4.86 -3.65 -4.57
N ARG A 679 -4.33 -3.64 -5.80
CA ARG A 679 -3.71 -2.44 -6.38
C ARG A 679 -4.72 -1.31 -6.53
N ALA A 680 -5.89 -1.59 -7.10
CA ALA A 680 -6.94 -0.60 -7.28
C ALA A 680 -7.42 -0.03 -5.93
N LEU A 681 -7.65 -0.90 -4.94
CA LEU A 681 -8.03 -0.51 -3.59
C LEU A 681 -6.99 0.38 -2.92
N THR A 682 -5.72 -0.02 -2.96
CA THR A 682 -4.64 0.74 -2.30
C THR A 682 -4.34 2.05 -3.01
N GLU A 683 -4.32 2.07 -4.34
CA GLU A 683 -4.20 3.31 -5.12
C GLU A 683 -5.35 4.25 -4.77
N ARG A 684 -6.60 3.77 -4.78
CA ARG A 684 -7.77 4.60 -4.46
C ARG A 684 -7.71 5.14 -3.03
N ALA A 685 -7.44 4.29 -2.04
CA ALA A 685 -7.33 4.70 -0.64
C ALA A 685 -6.18 5.69 -0.42
N GLN A 686 -5.05 5.52 -1.10
CA GLN A 686 -3.90 6.42 -1.05
C GLN A 686 -4.19 7.77 -1.72
N MET A 687 -4.98 7.76 -2.80
CA MET A 687 -5.34 8.96 -3.57
C MET A 687 -6.37 9.83 -2.84
N THR A 688 -7.39 9.22 -2.24
CA THR A 688 -8.48 9.96 -1.59
C THR A 688 -8.27 10.16 -0.11
N THR A 689 -7.41 9.35 0.51
CA THR A 689 -7.26 9.27 1.98
C THR A 689 -8.61 9.10 2.67
N ALA A 690 -9.59 8.50 1.99
CA ALA A 690 -10.98 8.48 2.44
C ALA A 690 -11.26 7.33 3.42
N PHE A 691 -10.53 6.21 3.31
CA PHE A 691 -10.76 5.00 4.10
C PHE A 691 -9.50 4.14 4.24
N ARG A 692 -9.54 3.18 5.18
CA ARG A 692 -8.59 2.07 5.29
C ARG A 692 -9.20 0.81 4.64
N PRO A 693 -8.56 0.23 3.60
CA PRO A 693 -9.07 -0.99 2.98
C PRO A 693 -8.84 -2.21 3.88
N VAL A 694 -9.89 -3.00 4.06
CA VAL A 694 -9.84 -4.37 4.59
C VAL A 694 -10.48 -5.28 3.56
N VAL A 695 -9.98 -6.51 3.44
CA VAL A 695 -10.54 -7.48 2.50
C VAL A 695 -10.91 -8.77 3.23
N LEU A 696 -12.10 -9.29 2.94
CA LEU A 696 -12.50 -10.66 3.21
C LEU A 696 -12.45 -11.45 1.89
N ALA A 697 -11.42 -12.27 1.71
CA ALA A 697 -11.10 -12.91 0.42
C ALA A 697 -10.59 -14.35 0.58
N PRO A 698 -10.42 -15.12 -0.52
CA PRO A 698 -9.80 -16.44 -0.47
C PRO A 698 -8.40 -16.45 0.16
N PRO A 699 -7.95 -17.57 0.77
CA PRO A 699 -6.60 -17.72 1.31
C PRO A 699 -5.48 -17.47 0.29
N SER A 700 -5.73 -17.66 -1.01
CA SER A 700 -4.76 -17.38 -2.07
C SER A 700 -4.36 -15.91 -2.18
N TRP A 701 -5.10 -14.98 -1.56
CA TRP A 701 -4.81 -13.54 -1.59
C TRP A 701 -3.84 -13.08 -0.49
N VAL A 702 -3.43 -13.99 0.41
CA VAL A 702 -2.65 -13.63 1.61
C VAL A 702 -1.33 -12.95 1.24
N ASP A 703 -0.59 -13.48 0.27
CA ASP A 703 0.72 -12.94 -0.13
C ASP A 703 0.58 -11.58 -0.82
N GLU A 704 -0.38 -11.44 -1.74
CA GLU A 704 -0.67 -10.17 -2.39
C GLU A 704 -1.13 -9.11 -1.38
N ALA A 705 -2.07 -9.44 -0.49
CA ALA A 705 -2.57 -8.52 0.52
C ALA A 705 -1.46 -8.10 1.49
N ALA A 706 -0.58 -9.04 1.87
CA ALA A 706 0.61 -8.76 2.63
C ALA A 706 1.55 -7.80 1.88
N GLY A 707 1.76 -7.99 0.57
CA GLY A 707 2.55 -7.11 -0.29
C GLY A 707 2.03 -5.67 -0.34
N TYR A 708 0.71 -5.50 -0.48
CA TYR A 708 0.04 -4.19 -0.50
C TYR A 708 -0.17 -3.57 0.90
N GLY A 709 -0.01 -4.36 1.96
CA GLY A 709 -0.24 -3.92 3.34
C GLY A 709 -1.69 -3.72 3.71
N VAL A 710 -2.58 -4.46 3.05
CA VAL A 710 -4.01 -4.50 3.31
C VAL A 710 -4.29 -5.56 4.38
N THR A 711 -5.12 -5.22 5.38
CA THR A 711 -5.57 -6.22 6.35
C THR A 711 -6.51 -7.20 5.65
N LEU A 712 -6.22 -8.50 5.76
CA LEU A 712 -7.01 -9.56 5.15
C LEU A 712 -7.53 -10.55 6.20
N GLU A 713 -8.81 -10.86 6.08
CA GLU A 713 -9.49 -12.00 6.69
C GLU A 713 -9.87 -12.98 5.58
N THR A 714 -9.94 -14.28 5.88
CA THR A 714 -10.22 -15.28 4.84
C THR A 714 -11.65 -15.80 4.85
N VAL A 715 -12.12 -16.17 3.66
CA VAL A 715 -13.34 -16.93 3.41
C VAL A 715 -13.04 -18.09 2.46
N ILE A 716 -13.58 -19.27 2.73
CA ILE A 716 -13.46 -20.42 1.83
C ILE A 716 -14.25 -20.16 0.54
N PRO A 717 -13.64 -20.30 -0.66
CA PRO A 717 -14.33 -20.14 -1.93
C PRO A 717 -15.54 -21.05 -2.08
N ALA A 718 -16.57 -20.56 -2.78
CA ALA A 718 -17.80 -21.34 -3.01
C ALA A 718 -17.57 -22.73 -3.64
N PRO A 719 -16.67 -22.89 -4.64
CA PRO A 719 -16.39 -24.21 -5.21
C PRO A 719 -15.82 -25.20 -4.18
N SER A 720 -14.79 -24.79 -3.42
CA SER A 720 -14.17 -25.62 -2.38
C SER A 720 -15.14 -25.96 -1.25
N TRP A 721 -15.98 -25.01 -0.82
CA TRP A 721 -17.01 -25.29 0.18
C TRP A 721 -18.05 -26.30 -0.31
N ARG A 722 -18.56 -26.13 -1.53
CA ARG A 722 -19.56 -27.04 -2.12
C ARG A 722 -18.99 -28.43 -2.35
N SER A 723 -17.72 -28.52 -2.73
CA SER A 723 -16.98 -29.78 -2.84
C SER A 723 -16.96 -30.54 -1.50
N ALA A 724 -16.69 -29.84 -0.39
CA ALA A 724 -16.55 -30.45 0.93
C ALA A 724 -17.88 -30.68 1.69
N TYR A 725 -18.84 -29.76 1.56
CA TYR A 725 -20.07 -29.72 2.37
C TYR A 725 -21.37 -29.79 1.56
N GLY A 726 -21.29 -29.74 0.22
CA GLY A 726 -22.45 -29.69 -0.67
C GLY A 726 -23.11 -28.31 -0.71
N GLY A 727 -23.91 -27.98 0.31
CA GLY A 727 -24.75 -26.78 0.37
C GLY A 727 -24.28 -25.72 1.38
N GLU A 728 -25.14 -24.74 1.71
CA GLU A 728 -24.98 -23.80 2.84
C GLU A 728 -23.84 -22.75 2.75
N TRP A 729 -23.15 -22.60 1.60
CA TRP A 729 -22.08 -21.59 1.46
C TRP A 729 -22.55 -20.15 1.80
N ASN A 730 -23.80 -19.79 1.44
CA ASN A 730 -24.35 -18.47 1.78
C ASN A 730 -24.59 -18.26 3.29
N GLU A 731 -24.82 -19.32 4.06
CA GLU A 731 -24.91 -19.23 5.53
C GLU A 731 -23.51 -19.06 6.12
N TYR A 732 -22.54 -19.83 5.64
CA TYR A 732 -21.14 -19.69 6.00
C TYR A 732 -20.60 -18.28 5.69
N LEU A 733 -20.81 -17.78 4.47
CA LEU A 733 -20.39 -16.43 4.07
C LEU A 733 -21.02 -15.36 4.96
N ARG A 734 -22.33 -15.41 5.20
CA ARG A 734 -23.01 -14.45 6.10
C ARG A 734 -22.42 -14.47 7.51
N ARG A 735 -22.10 -15.66 8.02
CA ARG A 735 -21.44 -15.82 9.32
C ARG A 735 -20.04 -15.21 9.31
N ARG A 736 -19.22 -15.50 8.29
CA ARG A 736 -17.87 -14.93 8.15
C ARG A 736 -17.86 -13.41 8.00
N VAL A 737 -18.81 -12.85 7.25
CA VAL A 737 -18.99 -11.39 7.15
C VAL A 737 -19.37 -10.83 8.52
N ALA A 738 -20.32 -11.43 9.24
CA ALA A 738 -20.72 -10.96 10.56
C ALA A 738 -19.56 -11.04 11.59
N GLU A 739 -18.78 -12.11 11.55
CA GLU A 739 -17.58 -12.28 12.38
C GLU A 739 -16.54 -11.20 12.09
N THR A 740 -16.24 -11.00 10.81
CA THR A 740 -15.29 -9.98 10.36
C THR A 740 -15.76 -8.59 10.78
N CYS A 741 -17.03 -8.26 10.55
CA CYS A 741 -17.59 -6.97 10.93
C CYS A 741 -17.57 -6.73 12.44
N ARG A 742 -17.76 -7.76 13.27
CA ARG A 742 -17.71 -7.62 14.73
C ARG A 742 -16.32 -7.30 15.26
N VAL A 743 -15.29 -7.80 14.58
CA VAL A 743 -13.89 -7.65 14.99
C VAL A 743 -13.22 -6.43 14.37
N ILE A 744 -13.52 -6.15 13.10
CA ILE A 744 -12.91 -5.08 12.30
C ILE A 744 -13.71 -3.78 12.41
N GLN A 745 -15.03 -3.88 12.62
CA GLN A 745 -15.95 -2.75 12.70
C GLN A 745 -15.86 -1.80 11.49
N PRO A 746 -16.09 -2.30 10.27
CA PRO A 746 -16.04 -1.46 9.08
C PRO A 746 -17.20 -0.46 9.05
N ASP A 747 -16.90 0.78 8.68
CA ASP A 747 -17.90 1.84 8.44
C ASP A 747 -18.67 1.58 7.12
N THR A 748 -18.11 0.79 6.20
CA THR A 748 -18.74 0.40 4.93
C THR A 748 -18.33 -1.02 4.54
N VAL A 749 -19.29 -1.81 4.07
CA VAL A 749 -19.08 -3.17 3.54
C VAL A 749 -19.55 -3.20 2.10
N VAL A 750 -18.71 -3.70 1.20
CA VAL A 750 -19.00 -3.80 -0.23
C VAL A 750 -18.69 -5.22 -0.70
N PHE A 751 -19.54 -5.79 -1.55
CA PHE A 751 -19.31 -7.11 -2.12
C PHE A 751 -18.83 -6.96 -3.56
N THR A 752 -17.94 -7.85 -4.01
CA THR A 752 -17.54 -7.94 -5.42
C THR A 752 -17.49 -9.37 -5.93
N GLU A 753 -18.08 -9.59 -7.11
CA GLU A 753 -17.99 -10.82 -7.89
C GLU A 753 -16.94 -10.71 -9.01
N HIS A 754 -16.41 -9.51 -9.24
CA HIS A 754 -15.53 -9.20 -10.38
C HIS A 754 -14.22 -8.54 -9.94
N THR A 755 -13.18 -8.70 -10.76
CA THR A 755 -11.88 -8.05 -10.60
C THR A 755 -12.03 -6.55 -10.58
N VAL A 756 -11.54 -5.89 -9.53
CA VAL A 756 -11.47 -4.43 -9.49
C VAL A 756 -10.19 -3.98 -10.15
N HIS A 757 -10.30 -3.38 -11.33
CA HIS A 757 -9.12 -2.95 -12.07
C HIS A 757 -8.61 -1.59 -11.56
N PRO A 758 -7.27 -1.41 -11.50
CA PRO A 758 -6.68 -0.09 -11.33
C PRO A 758 -7.17 0.86 -12.43
N THR A 759 -7.16 2.16 -12.13
CA THR A 759 -7.51 3.17 -13.13
C THR A 759 -6.63 3.01 -14.37
N GLY A 760 -7.26 2.87 -15.55
CA GLY A 760 -6.56 2.72 -16.85
C GLY A 760 -6.32 1.28 -17.36
N VAL A 761 -6.85 0.22 -16.72
CA VAL A 761 -6.53 -1.18 -17.09
C VAL A 761 -7.70 -2.02 -17.65
N ALA A 762 -8.97 -1.61 -17.46
CA ALA A 762 -10.14 -2.42 -17.86
C ALA A 762 -10.71 -2.06 -19.24
N ASP A 763 -11.26 -3.07 -19.94
CA ASP A 763 -12.02 -2.89 -21.18
C ASP A 763 -13.42 -2.30 -20.89
N ARG A 764 -13.89 -1.38 -21.75
CA ARG A 764 -14.96 -0.39 -21.44
C ARG A 764 -16.34 -0.97 -21.06
N ALA A 765 -16.66 -2.21 -21.42
CA ALA A 765 -18.00 -2.78 -21.21
C ALA A 765 -18.19 -3.46 -19.85
N GLU A 766 -17.12 -3.89 -19.17
CA GLU A 766 -17.18 -4.58 -17.87
C GLU A 766 -16.88 -3.64 -16.67
N ALA A 767 -16.38 -2.42 -16.91
CA ALA A 767 -15.84 -1.54 -15.88
C ALA A 767 -16.86 -0.77 -15.02
N ALA A 768 -18.10 -0.56 -15.51
CA ALA A 768 -19.06 0.34 -14.85
C ALA A 768 -19.59 -0.17 -13.48
N PRO A 769 -19.98 -1.46 -13.31
CA PRO A 769 -20.37 -1.99 -11.99
C PRO A 769 -19.19 -2.10 -11.03
N VAL A 770 -17.98 -2.29 -11.57
CA VAL A 770 -16.74 -2.56 -10.84
C VAL A 770 -16.14 -1.29 -10.24
N GLN A 771 -16.22 -0.15 -10.93
CA GLN A 771 -15.80 1.15 -10.37
C GLN A 771 -16.73 1.65 -9.26
N ALA A 772 -18.02 1.29 -9.33
CA ALA A 772 -18.99 1.61 -8.27
C ALA A 772 -18.60 1.01 -6.90
N VAL A 773 -17.86 -0.10 -6.88
CA VAL A 773 -17.32 -0.70 -5.66
C VAL A 773 -16.41 0.29 -4.92
N LEU A 774 -15.47 0.92 -5.63
CA LEU A 774 -14.53 1.88 -5.05
C LEU A 774 -15.25 3.16 -4.61
N ASP A 775 -16.20 3.65 -5.41
CA ASP A 775 -16.99 4.84 -5.06
C ASP A 775 -17.85 4.60 -3.81
N VAL A 776 -18.43 3.41 -3.65
CA VAL A 776 -19.16 3.04 -2.43
C VAL A 776 -18.22 2.97 -1.24
N MET A 777 -17.03 2.38 -1.39
CA MET A 777 -16.03 2.33 -0.29
C MET A 777 -15.61 3.73 0.16
N GLU A 778 -15.52 4.71 -0.75
CA GLU A 778 -15.26 6.12 -0.39
C GLU A 778 -16.39 6.76 0.42
N THR A 779 -17.63 6.30 0.29
CA THR A 779 -18.74 6.82 1.09
C THR A 779 -18.54 6.60 2.60
N ALA A 780 -17.64 5.71 3.01
CA ALA A 780 -17.24 5.51 4.40
C ALA A 780 -16.81 6.84 5.07
N GLN A 781 -16.12 7.71 4.35
CA GLN A 781 -15.69 9.03 4.82
C GLN A 781 -16.87 9.94 5.22
N THR A 782 -18.01 9.78 4.54
CA THR A 782 -19.19 10.62 4.76
C THR A 782 -20.02 10.20 5.98
N ARG A 783 -19.85 8.95 6.46
CA ARG A 783 -20.65 8.37 7.56
C ARG A 783 -20.18 8.80 8.95
N ARG A 784 -18.87 8.97 9.17
CA ARG A 784 -18.31 9.40 10.47
C ARG A 784 -18.53 10.87 10.82
N ARG A 785 -19.01 11.71 9.89
CA ARG A 785 -19.39 13.11 10.16
C ARG A 785 -20.83 13.26 10.71
N ALA A 786 -21.57 12.18 10.99
CA ALA A 786 -22.97 12.18 11.40
C ALA A 786 -23.18 12.26 12.93
#